data_AF-A0AA88U2W8-F1
#
_entry.id   AF-A0AA88U2W8-F1
#
_cell.length_a   1.000
_cell.length_b   1.000
_cell.length_c   1.000
_cell.angle_alpha   90.00
_cell.angle_beta   90.00
_cell.angle_gamma   90.00
#
_symmetry.space_group_name_H-M   'P 1'
#
loop_
_entity.id
_entity.type
_entity.pdbx_description
1 polymer ?
#
loop_
_entity_poly.entity_id
_entity_poly.type
_entity_poly.pdbx_seq_one_letter_code
_entity_poly.pdbx_strand_id
1 'polypeptide(L)'
;MDESKSPDTEYVYVQQSGLVMDDRPIHVISSCNMDIYTFPFDIQNCTFTFNSYKLTAGDVQLFFVEPVEVTLYTSLSVMKTKGEWELVNMLSEKPPIPPEELNITYDTLIYYVILSRRPTMYVVNLLIPSCFLITVDLISFLLPPQNVDRSAFKMTLIFGYTVFLLLMNDLLPVTGNNLPLINAFFSLCFALMVASLLETILITNIQCGSINFGPLPRWAKVLFLNYVARLVCLSKKPSDQNCIPEEHRTGTKHCDPEVEGPQRGAAYQTPVTLELKKISHELLSIREQDWMIEGLSWDPVECGTDRITLPRKKLWRPDIVINEFISDNQAPKTYYVYLNNNGKAEDRLPIHVISSCNLDIYTFPFDIQNCTYTFGSYKHTIRDVQLFFSEPVEATLRKSLQYMETKGEWQLTDMIAGKSSNSSYFNMDGLDRWDELVYYIVLKRRPTLYVVNLLIPSYCLITVDLFSFLLPPQNMDRSAFKMTLILGYTVFLLLMNDLLPVTGDTIPLISLFLLPPQSVDHASFKMTLILGYNVFLLQMNDLLPVTGNNLPLIMSCLGNMLRCEEGQSGPTYDSIQEVIDKKPFRPSVNLSTPTITNISLTLYAILGVNEKAQILTTFLWLRLHWFHEFLIWDPEVCDGITRISLPVNDLWTPDVVVYEFVDDDVSQACPYVYVNHTGHIRYDRMLRLVSACNLQIFSFPFDIQNCSFTFGSYMHTIKDIRVSPALSFKEMTENSKRYLQASGEWELVVILGETEILKFGIDEWDIITFWVVIKRRPTLYVVNLIIPSSFLMIIDILSFYLPPHSVDRSSFKMTLILGYTVFLLIMNDLLPSTANGTPLIGIYFSVCLALMTISLMETILITCVLHHNSMKYREVPHWVQVLVIRFIARLICYNFHEDPLGKLEEKHKTNLWVIQPSESTSSQQTSTNASGTMTLDVPELRQISQDLKEMSTYLSIISKEDHLQNQWCHVGYILDFLLFRVYLLIITGYALVIICMWCIWINQ
;
A
#
# COMPACT_ATOMS: atom_id res chain seq x y z
N MET A 1 -8.67 -12.58 -13.36
CA MET A 1 -8.80 -12.25 -14.79
C MET A 1 -10.11 -11.50 -14.93
N ASP A 2 -10.15 -10.46 -15.76
CA ASP A 2 -11.36 -9.70 -16.08
C ASP A 2 -11.74 -9.95 -17.54
N GLU A 3 -12.98 -9.63 -17.90
CA GLU A 3 -13.49 -9.63 -19.27
C GLU A 3 -12.60 -8.78 -20.20
N SER A 4 -12.52 -9.22 -21.46
CA SER A 4 -11.71 -8.56 -22.47
C SER A 4 -12.38 -7.26 -22.92
N LYS A 5 -11.88 -6.15 -22.41
CA LYS A 5 -12.37 -4.77 -22.64
C LYS A 5 -12.02 -4.21 -24.03
N SER A 6 -12.12 -5.06 -25.04
CA SER A 6 -11.71 -4.82 -26.43
C SER A 6 -12.94 -4.77 -27.33
N PRO A 7 -12.95 -3.92 -28.36
CA PRO A 7 -14.13 -3.72 -29.19
C PRO A 7 -14.54 -5.00 -29.94
N ASP A 8 -15.79 -5.40 -29.79
CA ASP A 8 -16.42 -6.47 -30.57
C ASP A 8 -16.22 -6.26 -32.08
N THR A 9 -15.77 -7.30 -32.78
CA THR A 9 -15.75 -7.34 -34.25
C THR A 9 -16.78 -8.35 -34.74
N GLU A 10 -17.85 -7.85 -35.39
CA GLU A 10 -19.04 -8.65 -35.76
C GLU A 10 -18.84 -9.54 -37.02
N TYR A 11 -17.72 -9.39 -37.74
CA TYR A 11 -17.47 -10.02 -39.04
C TYR A 11 -16.18 -10.83 -39.07
N VAL A 12 -16.12 -11.82 -39.97
CA VAL A 12 -14.95 -12.71 -40.18
C VAL A 12 -14.66 -12.78 -41.68
N TYR A 13 -13.40 -12.74 -42.08
CA TYR A 13 -13.02 -12.77 -43.49
C TYR A 13 -12.87 -14.21 -43.98
N VAL A 14 -13.52 -14.56 -45.09
CA VAL A 14 -13.48 -15.92 -45.67
C VAL A 14 -12.95 -15.84 -47.10
N GLN A 15 -11.80 -16.47 -47.34
CA GLN A 15 -11.22 -16.58 -48.68
C GLN A 15 -11.91 -17.68 -49.51
N GLN A 16 -11.80 -17.57 -50.84
CA GLN A 16 -12.22 -18.60 -51.80
C GLN A 16 -11.56 -19.98 -51.58
N SER A 17 -10.46 -20.03 -50.84
CA SER A 17 -9.74 -21.24 -50.42
C SER A 17 -10.42 -22.00 -49.27
N GLY A 18 -11.44 -21.41 -48.64
CA GLY A 18 -11.98 -21.87 -47.36
C GLY A 18 -11.16 -21.41 -46.14
N LEU A 19 -10.06 -20.65 -46.34
CA LEU A 19 -9.33 -20.06 -45.23
C LEU A 19 -10.17 -18.95 -44.57
N VAL A 20 -10.27 -19.01 -43.24
CA VAL A 20 -11.03 -18.08 -42.40
C VAL A 20 -10.05 -17.28 -41.55
N MET A 21 -10.09 -15.95 -41.64
CA MET A 21 -9.25 -15.02 -40.86
C MET A 21 -10.13 -14.22 -39.90
N ASP A 22 -9.84 -14.30 -38.60
CA ASP A 22 -10.64 -13.70 -37.53
C ASP A 22 -9.77 -12.90 -36.53
N ASP A 23 -9.28 -11.76 -36.98
CA ASP A 23 -8.44 -10.88 -36.18
C ASP A 23 -9.27 -10.18 -35.09
N ARG A 24 -9.18 -10.65 -33.85
CA ARG A 24 -9.87 -10.05 -32.70
C ARG A 24 -8.87 -9.39 -31.75
N PRO A 25 -9.03 -8.10 -31.39
CA PRO A 25 -8.30 -7.51 -30.27
C PRO A 25 -8.75 -8.19 -28.96
N ILE A 26 -7.81 -8.52 -28.08
CA ILE A 26 -8.10 -9.13 -26.78
C ILE A 26 -7.27 -8.46 -25.68
N HIS A 27 -7.95 -7.93 -24.67
CA HIS A 27 -7.36 -7.40 -23.45
C HIS A 27 -7.35 -8.49 -22.37
N VAL A 28 -6.17 -9.00 -21.99
CA VAL A 28 -6.03 -10.14 -21.07
C VAL A 28 -5.33 -9.74 -19.77
N ILE A 29 -6.05 -9.80 -18.65
CA ILE A 29 -5.43 -9.74 -17.31
C ILE A 29 -5.08 -11.17 -16.85
N SER A 30 -3.85 -11.61 -17.15
CA SER A 30 -3.34 -12.94 -16.76
C SER A 30 -2.65 -12.94 -15.39
N SER A 31 -2.59 -14.09 -14.75
CA SER A 31 -1.80 -14.34 -13.53
C SER A 31 -0.41 -14.86 -13.88
N CYS A 32 0.63 -14.25 -13.33
CA CYS A 32 2.01 -14.71 -13.47
C CYS A 32 2.63 -14.95 -12.08
N ASN A 33 3.31 -16.09 -11.91
CA ASN A 33 4.06 -16.39 -10.69
C ASN A 33 5.43 -15.68 -10.76
N MET A 34 5.61 -14.63 -9.98
CA MET A 34 6.81 -13.77 -10.01
C MET A 34 7.80 -14.14 -8.91
N ASP A 35 9.09 -14.31 -9.25
CA ASP A 35 10.16 -14.37 -8.25
C ASP A 35 10.74 -12.96 -8.05
N ILE A 36 10.44 -12.37 -6.90
CA ILE A 36 10.83 -11.00 -6.56
C ILE A 36 12.06 -10.94 -5.63
N TYR A 37 12.81 -12.03 -5.46
CA TYR A 37 13.94 -12.08 -4.53
C TYR A 37 14.97 -10.95 -4.77
N THR A 38 15.23 -10.59 -6.03
CA THR A 38 16.14 -9.51 -6.45
C THR A 38 15.47 -8.14 -6.67
N PHE A 39 14.22 -7.97 -6.27
CA PHE A 39 13.48 -6.70 -6.39
C PHE A 39 14.27 -5.51 -5.82
N PRO A 40 14.31 -4.35 -6.50
CA PRO A 40 13.57 -3.97 -7.72
C PRO A 40 14.29 -4.31 -9.04
N PHE A 41 15.32 -5.15 -9.00
CA PHE A 41 16.10 -5.60 -10.17
C PHE A 41 15.66 -7.02 -10.61
N ASP A 42 14.35 -7.25 -10.63
CA ASP A 42 13.74 -8.53 -10.96
C ASP A 42 13.34 -8.64 -12.44
N ILE A 43 13.57 -9.84 -13.00
CA ILE A 43 13.21 -10.24 -14.36
C ILE A 43 12.25 -11.41 -14.24
N GLN A 44 11.06 -11.27 -14.82
CA GLN A 44 9.98 -12.25 -14.74
C GLN A 44 9.81 -12.98 -16.08
N ASN A 45 9.58 -14.29 -16.02
CA ASN A 45 9.28 -15.13 -17.19
C ASN A 45 7.83 -15.61 -17.09
N CYS A 46 6.92 -14.85 -17.70
CA CYS A 46 5.49 -15.12 -17.64
C CYS A 46 5.05 -16.00 -18.82
N THR A 47 4.27 -17.04 -18.54
CA THR A 47 3.77 -17.97 -19.57
C THR A 47 2.35 -17.63 -19.98
N PHE A 48 2.13 -17.52 -21.29
CA PHE A 48 0.80 -17.50 -21.90
C PHE A 48 0.60 -18.80 -22.67
N THR A 49 -0.34 -19.63 -22.20
CA THR A 49 -0.67 -20.91 -22.84
C THR A 49 -1.99 -20.80 -23.59
N PHE A 50 -1.91 -20.89 -24.92
CA PHE A 50 -3.08 -20.91 -25.80
C PHE A 50 -3.40 -22.35 -26.16
N ASN A 51 -4.59 -22.81 -25.83
CA ASN A 51 -5.07 -24.14 -26.16
C ASN A 51 -6.57 -24.11 -26.45
N SER A 52 -7.10 -25.17 -27.06
CA SER A 52 -8.54 -25.38 -26.97
C SER A 52 -8.86 -26.02 -25.64
N TYR A 53 -9.65 -25.34 -24.81
CA TYR A 53 -10.10 -25.85 -23.51
C TYR A 53 -11.07 -27.06 -23.63
N LYS A 54 -11.48 -27.41 -24.87
CA LYS A 54 -12.47 -28.46 -25.16
C LYS A 54 -12.01 -29.39 -26.28
N LEU A 55 -11.60 -28.88 -27.44
CA LEU A 55 -11.24 -29.70 -28.61
C LEU A 55 -9.87 -30.35 -28.41
N THR A 56 -9.81 -31.68 -28.54
CA THR A 56 -8.57 -32.47 -28.39
C THR A 56 -7.66 -32.29 -29.61
N ALA A 57 -6.39 -32.66 -29.51
CA ALA A 57 -5.41 -32.49 -30.59
C ALA A 57 -5.75 -33.26 -31.90
N GLY A 58 -6.68 -34.22 -31.81
CA GLY A 58 -7.28 -34.90 -32.97
C GLY A 58 -8.46 -34.15 -33.60
N ASP A 59 -9.14 -33.26 -32.86
CA ASP A 59 -10.24 -32.44 -33.37
C ASP A 59 -9.76 -31.08 -33.92
N VAL A 60 -8.80 -30.44 -33.24
CA VAL A 60 -8.21 -29.14 -33.62
C VAL A 60 -6.71 -29.14 -33.36
N GLN A 61 -5.95 -28.64 -34.34
CA GLN A 61 -4.52 -28.42 -34.23
C GLN A 61 -4.20 -26.92 -34.36
N LEU A 62 -3.30 -26.43 -33.50
CA LEU A 62 -2.89 -25.04 -33.41
C LEU A 62 -1.48 -24.86 -33.98
N PHE A 63 -1.25 -23.80 -34.73
CA PHE A 63 0.06 -23.54 -35.36
C PHE A 63 0.44 -22.06 -35.21
N PHE A 64 1.74 -21.80 -35.04
CA PHE A 64 2.27 -20.44 -35.14
C PHE A 64 2.25 -20.01 -36.60
N VAL A 65 1.56 -18.91 -36.92
CA VAL A 65 1.50 -18.34 -38.27
C VAL A 65 2.81 -17.64 -38.63
N GLU A 66 3.44 -17.01 -37.63
CA GLU A 66 4.71 -16.28 -37.74
C GLU A 66 5.75 -16.80 -36.73
N PRO A 67 7.06 -16.64 -37.01
CA PRO A 67 8.12 -16.86 -36.03
C PRO A 67 8.11 -15.78 -34.94
N VAL A 68 8.43 -16.16 -33.70
CA VAL A 68 8.26 -15.31 -32.50
C VAL A 68 9.13 -14.04 -32.52
N GLU A 69 10.23 -14.05 -33.27
CA GLU A 69 11.08 -12.88 -33.50
C GLU A 69 10.35 -11.74 -34.23
N VAL A 70 9.44 -12.07 -35.16
CA VAL A 70 8.58 -11.09 -35.84
C VAL A 70 7.51 -10.58 -34.89
N THR A 71 6.88 -11.49 -34.12
CA THR A 71 5.90 -11.12 -33.08
C THR A 71 6.53 -10.18 -32.04
N LEU A 72 7.79 -10.39 -31.66
CA LEU A 72 8.54 -9.52 -30.75
C LEU A 72 8.80 -8.13 -31.35
N TYR A 73 9.26 -8.06 -32.61
CA TYR A 73 9.49 -6.79 -33.30
C TYR A 73 8.20 -5.97 -33.46
N THR A 74 7.10 -6.63 -33.82
CA THR A 74 5.77 -5.99 -33.93
C THR A 74 5.28 -5.52 -32.55
N SER A 75 5.44 -6.33 -31.51
CA SER A 75 5.06 -5.94 -30.13
C SER A 75 5.83 -4.71 -29.65
N LEU A 76 7.16 -4.68 -29.85
CA LEU A 76 8.01 -3.56 -29.45
C LEU A 76 7.75 -2.27 -30.24
N SER A 77 7.23 -2.34 -31.46
CA SER A 77 6.88 -1.16 -32.27
C SER A 77 5.46 -0.63 -31.98
N VAL A 78 4.54 -1.49 -31.52
CA VAL A 78 3.16 -1.10 -31.13
C VAL A 78 3.06 -0.62 -29.67
N MET A 79 3.98 -1.02 -28.77
CA MET A 79 3.98 -0.62 -27.36
C MET A 79 4.21 0.90 -27.15
N LYS A 80 3.12 1.67 -27.03
CA LYS A 80 3.14 3.12 -26.76
C LYS A 80 3.41 3.51 -25.29
N THR A 81 3.30 2.59 -24.33
CA THR A 81 3.31 2.90 -22.88
C THR A 81 4.63 2.58 -22.18
N LYS A 82 5.20 3.56 -21.47
CA LYS A 82 6.40 3.43 -20.62
C LYS A 82 6.04 3.07 -19.16
N GLY A 83 5.55 1.85 -18.95
CA GLY A 83 5.13 1.34 -17.63
C GLY A 83 6.29 0.99 -16.68
N GLU A 84 5.96 0.33 -15.57
CA GLU A 84 6.95 -0.23 -14.61
C GLU A 84 7.80 -1.37 -15.22
N TRP A 85 7.26 -2.03 -16.24
CA TRP A 85 7.81 -3.21 -16.89
C TRP A 85 8.22 -2.91 -18.33
N GLU A 86 9.33 -3.53 -18.74
CA GLU A 86 9.85 -3.48 -20.11
C GLU A 86 9.86 -4.89 -20.70
N LEU A 87 9.34 -5.03 -21.93
CA LEU A 87 9.42 -6.29 -22.68
C LEU A 87 10.85 -6.49 -23.18
N VAL A 88 11.54 -7.50 -22.64
CA VAL A 88 12.93 -7.81 -23.00
C VAL A 88 13.01 -8.81 -24.14
N ASN A 89 12.17 -9.85 -24.11
CA ASN A 89 12.19 -10.92 -25.10
C ASN A 89 10.87 -11.71 -25.10
N MET A 90 10.60 -12.43 -26.20
CA MET A 90 9.58 -13.48 -26.25
C MET A 90 10.15 -14.74 -26.87
N LEU A 91 9.82 -15.90 -26.29
CA LEU A 91 10.10 -17.22 -26.85
C LEU A 91 8.77 -17.95 -27.09
N SER A 92 8.75 -18.91 -28.01
CA SER A 92 7.58 -19.76 -28.23
C SER A 92 7.96 -21.24 -28.27
N GLU A 93 7.02 -22.09 -27.83
CA GLU A 93 7.16 -23.53 -27.80
C GLU A 93 5.82 -24.19 -28.20
N LYS A 94 5.89 -25.20 -29.06
CA LYS A 94 4.80 -26.16 -29.28
C LYS A 94 5.24 -27.53 -28.77
N PRO A 95 4.71 -28.02 -27.64
CA PRO A 95 5.00 -29.35 -27.14
C PRO A 95 4.64 -30.44 -28.18
N PRO A 96 5.51 -31.42 -28.45
CA PRO A 96 5.22 -32.50 -29.39
C PRO A 96 4.25 -33.52 -28.76
N ILE A 97 3.09 -33.73 -29.39
CA ILE A 97 2.07 -34.67 -28.92
C ILE A 97 2.26 -36.04 -29.60
N PRO A 98 2.37 -37.15 -28.84
CA PRO A 98 2.39 -38.50 -29.41
C PRO A 98 1.08 -38.83 -30.15
N PRO A 99 1.11 -39.58 -31.27
CA PRO A 99 -0.10 -39.93 -32.00
C PRO A 99 -1.07 -40.82 -31.20
N GLU A 100 -0.57 -41.51 -30.17
CA GLU A 100 -1.38 -42.32 -29.23
C GLU A 100 -2.17 -41.45 -28.23
N GLU A 101 -1.73 -40.21 -27.96
CA GLU A 101 -2.35 -39.30 -26.98
C GLU A 101 -3.29 -38.26 -27.62
N LEU A 102 -3.36 -38.21 -28.96
CA LEU A 102 -4.04 -37.19 -29.75
C LEU A 102 -5.52 -36.93 -29.36
N ASN A 103 -6.22 -37.97 -28.88
CA ASN A 103 -7.62 -37.94 -28.46
C ASN A 103 -7.82 -37.69 -26.95
N ILE A 104 -6.72 -37.52 -26.20
CA ILE A 104 -6.67 -37.40 -24.74
C ILE A 104 -6.11 -36.02 -24.34
N THR A 105 -5.09 -35.56 -25.05
CA THR A 105 -4.46 -34.25 -24.85
C THR A 105 -5.09 -33.16 -25.72
N TYR A 106 -4.99 -31.91 -25.27
CA TYR A 106 -5.33 -30.72 -26.02
C TYR A 106 -4.09 -30.23 -26.78
N ASP A 107 -4.25 -29.70 -28.00
CA ASP A 107 -3.13 -29.03 -28.67
C ASP A 107 -2.85 -27.68 -28.02
N THR A 108 -1.57 -27.34 -27.84
CA THR A 108 -1.13 -26.20 -27.02
C THR A 108 0.01 -25.42 -27.68
N LEU A 109 -0.12 -24.10 -27.70
CA LEU A 109 0.96 -23.17 -28.02
C LEU A 109 1.34 -22.42 -26.75
N ILE A 110 2.64 -22.37 -26.43
CA ILE A 110 3.17 -21.70 -25.24
C ILE A 110 4.01 -20.51 -25.72
N TYR A 111 3.71 -19.32 -25.20
CA TYR A 111 4.58 -18.14 -25.29
C TYR A 111 5.18 -17.84 -23.92
N TYR A 112 6.50 -17.62 -23.90
CA TYR A 112 7.24 -17.15 -22.73
C TYR A 112 7.55 -15.67 -22.94
N VAL A 113 6.95 -14.81 -22.11
CA VAL A 113 7.09 -13.36 -22.17
C VAL A 113 8.03 -12.92 -21.06
N ILE A 114 9.21 -12.44 -21.43
CA ILE A 114 10.27 -12.06 -20.49
C ILE A 114 10.22 -10.55 -20.26
N LEU A 115 9.88 -10.17 -19.04
CA LEU A 115 9.72 -8.77 -18.60
C LEU A 115 10.82 -8.40 -17.60
N SER A 116 11.41 -7.22 -17.73
CA SER A 116 12.29 -6.63 -16.70
C SER A 116 11.58 -5.47 -16.01
N ARG A 117 11.70 -5.38 -14.68
CA ARG A 117 11.28 -4.17 -13.97
C ARG A 117 12.24 -3.02 -14.28
N ARG A 118 11.72 -1.78 -14.29
CA ARG A 118 12.51 -0.55 -14.32
C ARG A 118 12.82 -0.10 -12.88
N PRO A 119 14.07 -0.20 -12.40
CA PRO A 119 14.40 0.00 -10.98
C PRO A 119 14.50 1.47 -10.55
N THR A 120 14.44 2.41 -11.50
CA THR A 120 14.74 3.86 -11.32
C THR A 120 13.96 4.49 -10.16
N MET A 121 12.63 4.42 -10.19
CA MET A 121 11.76 4.94 -9.13
C MET A 121 12.08 4.34 -7.76
N TYR A 122 12.25 3.01 -7.69
CA TYR A 122 12.55 2.33 -6.44
C TYR A 122 13.93 2.68 -5.89
N VAL A 123 14.97 2.81 -6.73
CA VAL A 123 16.30 3.24 -6.27
C VAL A 123 16.26 4.64 -5.67
N VAL A 124 15.55 5.58 -6.31
CA VAL A 124 15.44 6.97 -5.84
C VAL A 124 14.56 7.10 -4.61
N ASN A 125 13.45 6.37 -4.52
CA ASN A 125 12.47 6.52 -3.43
C ASN A 125 12.73 5.58 -2.24
N LEU A 126 13.35 4.41 -2.44
CA LEU A 126 13.58 3.40 -1.39
C LEU A 126 15.03 3.37 -0.88
N LEU A 127 15.99 3.24 -1.79
CA LEU A 127 17.40 2.98 -1.44
C LEU A 127 18.14 4.27 -1.06
N ILE A 128 18.01 5.35 -1.85
CA ILE A 128 18.71 6.62 -1.57
C ILE A 128 18.31 7.22 -0.20
N PRO A 129 17.03 7.33 0.18
CA PRO A 129 16.65 7.89 1.49
C PRO A 129 17.09 7.01 2.65
N SER A 130 17.10 5.68 2.48
CA SER A 130 17.63 4.75 3.48
C SER A 130 19.13 4.96 3.72
N CYS A 131 19.93 4.97 2.65
CA CYS A 131 21.36 5.26 2.73
C CYS A 131 21.63 6.64 3.34
N PHE A 132 20.82 7.65 3.00
CA PHE A 132 20.91 8.98 3.60
C PHE A 132 20.66 8.95 5.11
N LEU A 133 19.55 8.38 5.59
CA LEU A 133 19.22 8.36 7.03
C LEU A 133 20.28 7.61 7.86
N ILE A 134 20.86 6.52 7.33
CA ILE A 134 21.96 5.78 7.99
C ILE A 134 23.24 6.62 8.02
N THR A 135 23.60 7.30 6.93
CA THR A 135 24.80 8.16 6.92
C THR A 135 24.64 9.37 7.84
N VAL A 136 23.44 9.92 7.97
CA VAL A 136 23.13 10.97 8.96
C VAL A 136 23.23 10.45 10.40
N ASP A 137 22.78 9.22 10.68
CA ASP A 137 22.96 8.59 11.99
C ASP A 137 24.44 8.32 12.32
N LEU A 138 25.24 7.86 11.34
CA LEU A 138 26.70 7.72 11.51
C LEU A 138 27.38 9.08 11.73
N ILE A 139 26.96 10.13 11.03
CA ILE A 139 27.46 11.52 11.20
C ILE A 139 27.09 12.07 12.59
N SER A 140 25.97 11.65 13.19
CA SER A 140 25.57 12.07 14.54
C SER A 140 26.60 11.73 15.63
N PHE A 141 27.49 10.75 15.38
CA PHE A 141 28.58 10.44 16.31
C PHE A 141 29.60 11.58 16.49
N LEU A 142 29.60 12.57 15.59
CA LEU A 142 30.40 13.80 15.68
C LEU A 142 29.81 14.84 16.65
N LEU A 143 28.53 14.72 17.04
CA LEU A 143 27.90 15.61 18.02
C LEU A 143 28.49 15.37 19.44
N PRO A 144 28.68 16.41 20.27
CA PRO A 144 29.26 16.25 21.59
C PRO A 144 28.39 15.35 22.50
N PRO A 145 28.96 14.38 23.23
CA PRO A 145 28.19 13.40 24.02
C PRO A 145 27.62 13.95 25.34
N GLN A 146 27.92 15.21 25.68
CA GLN A 146 27.50 15.86 26.93
C GLN A 146 26.06 16.39 26.88
N ASN A 147 25.47 16.51 25.69
CA ASN A 147 24.12 17.04 25.51
C ASN A 147 23.16 15.90 25.16
N VAL A 148 22.02 15.81 25.85
CA VAL A 148 21.03 14.74 25.62
C VAL A 148 20.41 14.83 24.22
N ASP A 149 20.47 16.01 23.57
CA ASP A 149 20.22 16.28 22.14
C ASP A 149 20.75 15.17 21.21
N ARG A 150 21.93 14.60 21.49
CA ARG A 150 22.52 13.55 20.63
C ARG A 150 21.69 12.27 20.65
N SER A 151 21.14 11.89 21.81
CA SER A 151 20.24 10.73 21.90
C SER A 151 18.85 11.06 21.34
N ALA A 152 18.34 12.27 21.59
CA ALA A 152 17.07 12.74 21.04
C ALA A 152 17.11 12.84 19.51
N PHE A 153 18.22 13.29 18.92
CA PHE A 153 18.40 13.35 17.47
C PHE A 153 18.39 11.95 16.84
N LYS A 154 19.09 10.98 17.44
CA LYS A 154 19.02 9.58 17.01
C LYS A 154 17.61 9.00 17.12
N MET A 155 16.88 9.32 18.18
CA MET A 155 15.46 8.94 18.29
C MET A 155 14.63 9.48 17.13
N THR A 156 14.82 10.76 16.77
CA THR A 156 14.12 11.40 15.66
C THR A 156 14.46 10.75 14.31
N LEU A 157 15.71 10.32 14.09
CA LEU A 157 16.11 9.56 12.89
C LEU A 157 15.49 8.16 12.86
N ILE A 158 15.53 7.43 13.96
CA ILE A 158 14.91 6.09 14.10
C ILE A 158 13.41 6.17 13.83
N PHE A 159 12.72 7.16 14.42
CA PHE A 159 11.31 7.41 14.17
C PHE A 159 11.03 7.78 12.71
N GLY A 160 11.80 8.71 12.13
CA GLY A 160 11.72 9.04 10.70
C GLY A 160 11.88 7.84 9.78
N TYR A 161 12.81 6.92 10.13
CA TYR A 161 13.00 5.68 9.41
C TYR A 161 11.80 4.71 9.57
N THR A 162 11.18 4.61 10.75
CA THR A 162 9.94 3.82 10.90
C THR A 162 8.80 4.39 10.05
N VAL A 163 8.57 5.71 10.07
CA VAL A 163 7.55 6.37 9.23
C VAL A 163 7.82 6.12 7.75
N PHE A 164 9.08 6.23 7.33
CA PHE A 164 9.50 5.93 5.96
C PHE A 164 9.22 4.48 5.54
N LEU A 165 9.62 3.49 6.35
CA LEU A 165 9.34 2.06 6.06
C LEU A 165 7.84 1.77 5.96
N LEU A 166 7.02 2.42 6.78
CA LEU A 166 5.57 2.23 6.78
C LEU A 166 4.90 2.87 5.56
N LEU A 167 5.26 4.10 5.20
CA LEU A 167 4.74 4.75 3.99
C LEU A 167 5.21 4.05 2.71
N MET A 168 6.38 3.40 2.74
CA MET A 168 6.93 2.66 1.61
C MET A 168 6.47 1.20 1.55
N ASN A 169 5.70 0.72 2.53
CA ASN A 169 5.12 -0.64 2.53
C ASN A 169 4.32 -0.93 1.25
N ASP A 170 3.55 0.06 0.78
CA ASP A 170 2.65 -0.08 -0.36
C ASP A 170 3.38 -0.06 -1.73
N LEU A 171 4.67 0.24 -1.74
CA LEU A 171 5.55 0.07 -2.91
C LEU A 171 6.31 -1.27 -2.90
N LEU A 172 6.23 -2.04 -1.81
CA LEU A 172 6.90 -3.34 -1.67
C LEU A 172 5.93 -4.47 -2.07
N PRO A 173 6.20 -5.25 -3.13
CA PRO A 173 5.29 -6.30 -3.56
C PRO A 173 5.11 -7.42 -2.52
N VAL A 174 3.86 -7.61 -2.11
CA VAL A 174 3.43 -8.64 -1.14
C VAL A 174 3.51 -10.02 -1.77
N THR A 175 4.46 -10.86 -1.35
CA THR A 175 4.61 -12.24 -1.86
C THR A 175 4.95 -13.25 -0.76
N GLY A 176 4.59 -14.51 -1.00
CA GLY A 176 4.55 -15.52 0.04
C GLY A 176 5.79 -16.42 0.21
N ASN A 177 6.67 -16.58 -0.79
CA ASN A 177 7.70 -17.63 -0.78
C ASN A 177 9.10 -17.15 -0.36
N ASN A 178 9.59 -16.07 -0.96
CA ASN A 178 10.94 -15.54 -0.74
C ASN A 178 10.87 -14.16 -0.08
N LEU A 179 11.68 -13.90 0.95
CA LEU A 179 11.83 -12.54 1.49
C LEU A 179 12.64 -11.69 0.48
N PRO A 180 12.14 -10.54 0.01
CA PRO A 180 12.90 -9.66 -0.89
C PRO A 180 14.18 -9.16 -0.22
N LEU A 181 15.28 -9.11 -0.97
CA LEU A 181 16.58 -8.68 -0.43
C LEU A 181 16.54 -7.24 0.11
N ILE A 182 15.68 -6.36 -0.44
CA ILE A 182 15.45 -5.01 0.08
C ILE A 182 14.84 -4.99 1.49
N ASN A 183 13.98 -5.94 1.85
CA ASN A 183 13.39 -6.02 3.19
C ASN A 183 14.42 -6.48 4.23
N ALA A 184 15.35 -7.36 3.83
CA ALA A 184 16.49 -7.75 4.65
C ALA A 184 17.48 -6.57 4.84
N PHE A 185 17.73 -5.80 3.78
CA PHE A 185 18.49 -4.54 3.86
C PHE A 185 17.85 -3.56 4.85
N PHE A 186 16.58 -3.21 4.67
CA PHE A 186 15.83 -2.31 5.57
C PHE A 186 15.84 -2.76 7.03
N SER A 187 15.66 -4.07 7.28
CA SER A 187 15.72 -4.64 8.63
C SER A 187 17.10 -4.45 9.27
N LEU A 188 18.17 -4.65 8.48
CA LEU A 188 19.56 -4.42 8.91
C LEU A 188 19.83 -2.94 9.15
N CYS A 189 19.37 -2.04 8.28
CA CYS A 189 19.48 -0.59 8.42
C CYS A 189 18.87 -0.12 9.74
N PHE A 190 17.65 -0.57 10.05
CA PHE A 190 16.97 -0.23 11.28
C PHE A 190 17.69 -0.78 12.52
N ALA A 191 18.11 -2.04 12.48
CA ALA A 191 18.87 -2.66 13.56
C ALA A 191 20.20 -1.95 13.85
N LEU A 192 20.89 -1.46 12.81
CA LEU A 192 22.11 -0.66 12.94
C LEU A 192 21.84 0.70 13.58
N MET A 193 20.79 1.43 13.16
CA MET A 193 20.42 2.72 13.76
C MET A 193 20.02 2.56 15.24
N VAL A 194 19.26 1.51 15.58
CA VAL A 194 18.95 1.22 16.98
C VAL A 194 20.22 0.86 17.76
N ALA A 195 21.09 -0.01 17.25
CA ALA A 195 22.36 -0.35 17.90
C ALA A 195 23.24 0.89 18.15
N SER A 196 23.26 1.82 17.21
CA SER A 196 24.02 3.07 17.32
C SER A 196 23.44 4.01 18.41
N LEU A 197 22.12 3.98 18.65
CA LEU A 197 21.49 4.62 19.81
C LEU A 197 21.89 3.92 21.11
N LEU A 198 21.91 2.58 21.16
CA LEU A 198 22.33 1.81 22.34
C LEU A 198 23.73 2.23 22.81
N GLU A 199 24.67 2.34 21.86
CA GLU A 199 26.03 2.81 22.13
C GLU A 199 26.02 4.22 22.74
N THR A 200 25.21 5.15 22.23
CA THR A 200 25.13 6.50 22.81
C THR A 200 24.53 6.52 24.21
N ILE A 201 23.46 5.76 24.49
CA ILE A 201 22.88 5.66 25.84
C ILE A 201 23.91 5.07 26.82
N LEU A 202 24.65 4.04 26.40
CA LEU A 202 25.71 3.41 27.19
C LEU A 202 26.89 4.36 27.46
N ILE A 203 27.33 5.13 26.45
CA ILE A 203 28.38 6.15 26.60
C ILE A 203 27.94 7.26 27.55
N THR A 204 26.73 7.80 27.39
CA THR A 204 26.19 8.87 28.26
C THR A 204 26.03 8.36 29.70
N ASN A 205 25.54 7.13 29.93
CA ASN A 205 25.47 6.53 31.26
C ASN A 205 26.86 6.42 31.92
N ILE A 206 27.87 5.91 31.20
CA ILE A 206 29.25 5.83 31.71
C ILE A 206 29.81 7.23 32.01
N GLN A 207 29.51 8.23 31.18
CA GLN A 207 30.01 9.60 31.34
C GLN A 207 29.34 10.35 32.50
N CYS A 208 28.01 10.23 32.68
CA CYS A 208 27.32 10.79 33.84
C CYS A 208 27.69 10.05 35.13
N GLY A 209 27.87 8.72 35.06
CA GLY A 209 28.28 7.89 36.19
C GLY A 209 29.73 8.09 36.64
N SER A 210 30.58 8.79 35.87
CA SER A 210 32.02 8.91 36.15
C SER A 210 32.37 9.59 37.48
N ILE A 211 31.43 10.35 38.05
CA ILE A 211 31.57 10.97 39.39
C ILE A 211 31.55 9.90 40.49
N ASN A 212 30.83 8.80 40.29
CA ASN A 212 30.62 7.73 41.28
C ASN A 212 31.57 6.53 41.10
N PHE A 213 32.43 6.52 40.07
CA PHE A 213 33.35 5.41 39.80
C PHE A 213 34.74 5.67 40.40
N GLY A 214 35.22 4.68 41.18
CA GLY A 214 36.62 4.63 41.63
C GLY A 214 37.63 4.58 40.48
N PRO A 215 38.92 4.86 40.74
CA PRO A 215 39.94 5.03 39.71
C PRO A 215 40.08 3.79 38.80
N LEU A 216 40.03 4.02 37.48
CA LEU A 216 39.97 2.97 36.44
C LEU A 216 40.93 1.78 36.71
N PRO A 217 40.45 0.53 36.61
CA PRO A 217 41.30 -0.66 36.69
C PRO A 217 42.50 -0.58 35.75
N ARG A 218 43.67 -1.04 36.21
CA ARG A 218 44.93 -0.92 35.46
C ARG A 218 44.85 -1.52 34.05
N TRP A 219 44.13 -2.63 33.88
CA TRP A 219 43.90 -3.25 32.57
C TRP A 219 43.09 -2.34 31.63
N ALA A 220 41.98 -1.75 32.11
CA ALA A 220 41.15 -0.85 31.34
C ALA A 220 41.92 0.43 30.98
N LYS A 221 42.71 0.95 31.92
CA LYS A 221 43.57 2.12 31.70
C LYS A 221 44.63 1.86 30.61
N VAL A 222 45.22 0.65 30.56
CA VAL A 222 46.12 0.25 29.47
C VAL A 222 45.38 0.05 28.15
N LEU A 223 44.24 -0.64 28.16
CA LEU A 223 43.44 -0.90 26.95
C LEU A 223 43.00 0.41 26.28
N PHE A 224 42.40 1.33 27.03
CA PHE A 224 41.91 2.58 26.46
C PHE A 224 43.03 3.59 26.13
N LEU A 225 44.06 3.78 26.96
CA LEU A 225 45.07 4.83 26.73
C LEU A 225 46.31 4.38 25.92
N ASN A 226 46.62 3.08 25.83
CA ASN A 226 47.76 2.60 25.03
C ASN A 226 47.34 1.88 23.73
N TYR A 227 46.16 1.25 23.69
CA TYR A 227 45.64 0.60 22.47
C TYR A 227 44.57 1.44 21.78
N VAL A 228 43.41 1.68 22.40
CA VAL A 228 42.28 2.37 21.73
C VAL A 228 42.64 3.81 21.34
N ALA A 229 43.26 4.60 22.24
CA ALA A 229 43.70 5.96 21.90
C ALA A 229 44.72 6.01 20.75
N ARG A 230 45.53 4.97 20.56
CA ARG A 230 46.43 4.82 19.40
C ARG A 230 45.68 4.40 18.14
N LEU A 231 44.69 3.52 18.26
CA LEU A 231 43.84 3.06 17.16
C LEU A 231 42.94 4.20 16.60
N VAL A 232 42.50 5.10 17.48
CA VAL A 232 41.60 6.24 17.19
C VAL A 232 42.39 7.56 17.02
N CYS A 233 43.73 7.50 16.95
CA CYS A 233 44.61 8.66 16.73
C CYS A 233 44.43 9.85 17.71
N LEU A 234 43.98 9.58 18.94
CA LEU A 234 43.75 10.61 19.96
C LEU A 234 45.07 11.02 20.63
N SER A 235 45.46 12.29 20.46
CA SER A 235 46.66 12.85 21.06
C SER A 235 46.51 13.03 22.58
N LYS A 236 47.61 12.83 23.33
CA LYS A 236 47.65 13.04 24.78
C LYS A 236 47.67 14.54 25.09
N LYS A 237 46.63 15.03 25.78
CA LYS A 237 46.62 16.38 26.35
C LYS A 237 47.81 16.54 27.35
N PRO A 238 48.57 17.65 27.30
CA PRO A 238 49.59 17.94 28.32
C PRO A 238 48.94 18.22 29.69
N SER A 239 49.70 18.03 30.77
CA SER A 239 49.25 18.22 32.15
C SER A 239 49.09 19.69 32.53
N ASP A 240 48.29 19.91 33.58
CA ASP A 240 47.72 21.20 33.96
C ASP A 240 48.75 22.24 34.44
N GLN A 241 48.47 23.51 34.15
CA GLN A 241 49.11 24.63 34.83
C GLN A 241 48.16 25.84 34.92
N ASN A 242 47.74 26.16 36.15
CA ASN A 242 47.08 27.38 36.62
C ASN A 242 45.84 27.89 35.85
N CYS A 243 44.66 27.70 36.45
CA CYS A 243 43.48 28.54 36.18
C CYS A 243 43.23 29.49 37.36
N ILE A 244 42.96 30.76 37.06
CA ILE A 244 42.51 31.78 38.01
C ILE A 244 40.98 31.90 37.88
N PRO A 245 40.20 31.95 38.98
CA PRO A 245 38.77 32.26 38.91
C PRO A 245 38.54 33.78 38.79
N GLU A 246 37.67 34.19 37.88
CA GLU A 246 37.12 35.56 37.81
C GLU A 246 35.59 35.54 38.02
N GLU A 247 35.02 36.71 38.31
CA GLU A 247 33.84 36.83 39.17
C GLU A 247 32.50 37.11 38.45
N HIS A 248 31.43 36.81 39.19
CA HIS A 248 30.01 37.18 39.03
C HIS A 248 29.54 38.12 37.91
N ARG A 249 28.33 37.80 37.38
CA ARG A 249 27.22 38.77 37.41
C ARG A 249 25.83 38.14 37.55
N THR A 250 25.05 38.70 38.47
CA THR A 250 23.64 38.37 38.73
C THR A 250 22.69 39.25 37.91
N GLY A 251 21.49 38.75 37.55
CA GLY A 251 20.45 39.56 36.89
C GLY A 251 19.03 39.02 37.08
N THR A 252 18.23 39.67 37.91
CA THR A 252 16.82 39.32 38.18
C THR A 252 15.83 40.14 37.33
N LYS A 253 14.78 39.49 36.81
CA LYS A 253 13.45 40.03 36.46
C LYS A 253 12.51 38.82 36.27
N HIS A 254 11.42 38.65 37.03
CA HIS A 254 10.15 39.40 37.07
C HIS A 254 9.14 38.90 36.01
N CYS A 255 7.88 38.74 36.41
CA CYS A 255 6.81 38.10 35.63
C CYS A 255 5.50 38.89 35.81
N ASP A 256 4.68 38.98 34.75
CA ASP A 256 3.30 39.46 34.77
C ASP A 256 2.41 38.56 33.84
N PRO A 257 1.05 38.53 33.99
CA PRO A 257 0.19 37.53 33.33
C PRO A 257 -0.99 38.06 32.47
N GLU A 258 -1.34 37.34 31.39
CA GLU A 258 -2.57 37.42 30.56
C GLU A 258 -2.88 36.00 29.98
N VAL A 259 -4.10 35.47 29.71
CA VAL A 259 -5.51 35.94 29.58
C VAL A 259 -5.83 36.55 28.19
N GLU A 260 -6.79 36.08 27.37
CA GLU A 260 -7.77 34.96 27.44
C GLU A 260 -7.96 34.26 26.04
N GLY A 261 -8.99 33.43 25.84
CA GLY A 261 -9.23 32.62 24.60
C GLY A 261 -9.92 33.36 23.42
N PRO A 262 -10.61 32.69 22.44
CA PRO A 262 -11.14 31.31 22.50
C PRO A 262 -11.18 30.43 21.19
N GLN A 263 -11.48 29.13 21.38
CA GLN A 263 -12.27 28.19 20.56
C GLN A 263 -12.04 27.90 19.04
N ARG A 264 -12.01 26.57 18.78
CA ARG A 264 -12.64 25.78 17.68
C ARG A 264 -12.12 25.85 16.23
N GLY A 265 -11.81 24.66 15.71
CA GLY A 265 -11.75 24.33 14.29
C GLY A 265 -11.65 22.81 14.10
N ALA A 266 -12.78 22.11 13.98
CA ALA A 266 -12.79 20.66 13.73
C ALA A 266 -12.65 20.38 12.23
N ALA A 267 -11.63 19.63 11.83
CA ALA A 267 -11.43 19.21 10.44
C ALA A 267 -12.41 18.09 10.08
N TYR A 268 -13.54 18.46 9.48
CA TYR A 268 -14.52 17.51 8.95
C TYR A 268 -14.01 16.97 7.60
N GLN A 269 -13.45 15.75 7.58
CA GLN A 269 -13.05 15.08 6.35
C GLN A 269 -14.28 14.71 5.51
N THR A 270 -14.49 15.43 4.40
CA THR A 270 -15.46 15.05 3.37
C THR A 270 -14.93 13.88 2.53
N PRO A 271 -15.79 12.91 2.13
CA PRO A 271 -15.37 11.78 1.30
C PRO A 271 -15.13 12.21 -0.15
N VAL A 272 -13.91 12.67 -0.45
CA VAL A 272 -13.46 13.05 -1.82
C VAL A 272 -12.04 12.53 -2.10
N THR A 273 -11.63 11.46 -1.44
CA THR A 273 -10.32 10.79 -1.59
C THR A 273 -10.49 9.31 -1.98
N LEU A 274 -11.39 9.07 -2.93
CA LEU A 274 -11.53 7.85 -3.71
C LEU A 274 -11.54 8.26 -5.21
N GLU A 275 -11.20 7.35 -6.13
CA GLU A 275 -11.06 7.63 -7.58
C GLU A 275 -9.93 8.58 -8.02
N LEU A 276 -8.75 8.53 -7.38
CA LEU A 276 -7.49 9.08 -7.96
C LEU A 276 -6.31 8.10 -7.88
N LYS A 277 -6.47 6.89 -8.44
CA LYS A 277 -5.35 5.97 -8.74
C LYS A 277 -5.44 5.39 -10.15
N LYS A 278 -5.64 6.29 -11.14
CA LYS A 278 -5.68 6.02 -12.58
C LYS A 278 -4.90 7.10 -13.34
N ILE A 279 -3.66 6.81 -13.72
CA ILE A 279 -2.95 7.60 -14.74
C ILE A 279 -3.41 7.06 -16.11
N SER A 280 -4.66 7.32 -16.46
CA SER A 280 -5.30 6.77 -17.64
C SER A 280 -6.36 7.75 -18.15
N HIS A 281 -6.26 8.19 -19.40
CA HIS A 281 -7.05 9.31 -19.89
C HIS A 281 -8.47 8.88 -20.27
N GLU A 282 -9.44 9.22 -19.42
CA GLU A 282 -10.87 9.09 -19.73
C GLU A 282 -11.28 10.14 -20.78
N LEU A 283 -11.59 9.67 -21.98
CA LEU A 283 -12.06 10.44 -23.12
C LEU A 283 -13.57 10.30 -23.24
N LEU A 284 -14.32 11.35 -22.86
CA LEU A 284 -15.73 11.51 -23.21
C LEU A 284 -15.85 12.28 -24.53
N SER A 285 -16.50 11.68 -25.54
CA SER A 285 -16.68 12.28 -26.87
C SER A 285 -17.95 11.79 -27.55
N ILE A 286 -18.30 12.38 -28.70
CA ILE A 286 -19.30 11.85 -29.63
C ILE A 286 -18.59 11.56 -30.93
N ARG A 287 -18.61 10.32 -31.39
CA ARG A 287 -18.15 9.93 -32.72
C ARG A 287 -19.30 10.11 -33.70
N GLU A 288 -19.15 11.06 -34.61
CA GLU A 288 -20.01 11.20 -35.78
C GLU A 288 -19.34 10.50 -36.97
N GLN A 289 -20.07 9.64 -37.68
CA GLN A 289 -19.55 8.78 -38.74
C GLN A 289 -20.58 8.62 -39.85
N ASP A 290 -20.20 9.06 -41.05
CA ASP A 290 -21.05 9.04 -42.24
C ASP A 290 -20.51 8.05 -43.28
N TRP A 291 -21.37 7.27 -43.92
CA TRP A 291 -21.02 6.43 -45.08
C TRP A 291 -22.15 6.34 -46.09
N MET A 292 -21.84 5.90 -47.31
CA MET A 292 -22.81 5.64 -48.37
C MET A 292 -23.09 4.14 -48.49
N ILE A 293 -24.34 3.77 -48.71
CA ILE A 293 -24.76 2.40 -49.03
C ILE A 293 -25.28 2.39 -50.46
N GLU A 294 -24.54 1.73 -51.36
CA GLU A 294 -24.91 1.64 -52.78
C GLU A 294 -26.19 0.81 -52.97
N GLY A 295 -27.04 1.22 -53.92
CA GLY A 295 -28.33 0.57 -54.21
C GLY A 295 -29.46 0.87 -53.22
N LEU A 296 -29.23 1.64 -52.16
CA LEU A 296 -30.22 1.93 -51.11
C LEU A 296 -30.73 3.39 -51.18
N SER A 297 -31.70 3.66 -52.04
CA SER A 297 -32.31 4.99 -52.19
C SER A 297 -33.83 4.93 -52.43
N TRP A 298 -34.53 6.04 -52.15
CA TRP A 298 -35.98 6.17 -52.35
C TRP A 298 -36.39 7.61 -52.72
N ASP A 299 -37.56 7.77 -53.35
CA ASP A 299 -38.13 9.10 -53.60
C ASP A 299 -38.80 9.63 -52.31
N PRO A 300 -38.37 10.80 -51.78
CA PRO A 300 -38.91 11.37 -50.54
C PRO A 300 -40.33 11.91 -50.71
N VAL A 301 -40.78 12.20 -51.93
CA VAL A 301 -42.13 12.66 -52.27
C VAL A 301 -43.12 11.50 -52.26
N GLU A 302 -42.72 10.34 -52.80
CA GLU A 302 -43.56 9.12 -52.76
C GLU A 302 -43.59 8.50 -51.36
N CYS A 303 -42.46 8.47 -50.65
CA CYS A 303 -42.36 7.87 -49.31
C CYS A 303 -42.73 8.84 -48.17
N GLY A 304 -42.96 10.12 -48.46
CA GLY A 304 -43.34 11.15 -47.48
C GLY A 304 -42.25 11.52 -46.47
N THR A 305 -41.00 11.07 -46.65
CA THR A 305 -39.87 11.43 -45.77
C THR A 305 -38.52 11.36 -46.48
N ASP A 306 -37.64 12.30 -46.13
CA ASP A 306 -36.26 12.43 -46.60
C ASP A 306 -35.28 11.54 -45.82
N ARG A 307 -35.66 11.04 -44.63
CA ARG A 307 -34.80 10.24 -43.75
C ARG A 307 -35.58 9.34 -42.80
N ILE A 308 -35.01 8.18 -42.50
CA ILE A 308 -35.56 7.20 -41.57
C ILE A 308 -34.57 6.87 -40.45
N THR A 309 -35.04 6.20 -39.39
CA THR A 309 -34.16 5.59 -38.37
C THR A 309 -34.24 4.07 -38.46
N LEU A 310 -33.08 3.41 -38.42
CA LEU A 310 -32.96 1.96 -38.47
C LEU A 310 -32.18 1.43 -37.26
N PRO A 311 -32.56 0.27 -36.68
CA PRO A 311 -31.76 -0.36 -35.62
C PRO A 311 -30.37 -0.73 -36.13
N ARG A 312 -29.33 -0.43 -35.35
CA ARG A 312 -27.91 -0.64 -35.71
C ARG A 312 -27.62 -2.07 -36.19
N LYS A 313 -28.18 -3.08 -35.51
CA LYS A 313 -28.04 -4.50 -35.86
C LYS A 313 -28.74 -4.94 -37.15
N LYS A 314 -29.37 -4.02 -37.90
CA LYS A 314 -30.05 -4.30 -39.18
C LYS A 314 -29.46 -3.53 -40.36
N LEU A 315 -28.37 -2.80 -40.16
CA LEU A 315 -27.70 -2.01 -41.20
C LEU A 315 -26.21 -2.37 -41.22
N TRP A 316 -25.64 -2.60 -42.40
CA TRP A 316 -24.19 -2.79 -42.51
C TRP A 316 -23.47 -1.48 -42.11
N ARG A 317 -22.39 -1.64 -41.33
CA ARG A 317 -21.56 -0.55 -40.80
C ARG A 317 -20.09 -0.99 -40.79
N PRO A 318 -19.14 -0.14 -41.19
CA PRO A 318 -17.72 -0.48 -41.13
C PRO A 318 -17.20 -0.47 -39.68
N ASP A 319 -16.25 -1.37 -39.40
CA ASP A 319 -15.65 -1.68 -38.09
C ASP A 319 -14.64 -0.63 -37.62
N ILE A 320 -14.97 0.66 -37.74
CA ILE A 320 -14.01 1.72 -37.40
C ILE A 320 -13.80 1.80 -35.90
N VAL A 321 -12.54 1.58 -35.51
CA VAL A 321 -12.00 1.51 -34.15
C VAL A 321 -10.98 2.62 -33.94
N ILE A 322 -10.52 2.78 -32.70
CA ILE A 322 -9.41 3.66 -32.32
C ILE A 322 -8.40 2.80 -31.56
N ASN A 323 -7.19 2.66 -32.10
CA ASN A 323 -6.27 1.61 -31.68
C ASN A 323 -5.70 1.80 -30.26
N GLU A 324 -5.72 3.02 -29.74
CA GLU A 324 -5.15 3.38 -28.43
C GLU A 324 -6.16 3.22 -27.27
N PHE A 325 -7.33 2.61 -27.49
CA PHE A 325 -8.30 2.36 -26.43
C PHE A 325 -7.92 1.14 -25.58
N ILE A 326 -7.89 1.33 -24.26
CA ILE A 326 -7.59 0.32 -23.23
C ILE A 326 -8.89 -0.28 -22.64
N SER A 327 -10.00 0.45 -22.70
CA SER A 327 -11.28 0.01 -22.12
C SER A 327 -12.45 0.08 -23.08
N ASP A 328 -13.50 -0.67 -22.72
CA ASP A 328 -14.81 -0.58 -23.34
C ASP A 328 -15.37 0.83 -23.33
N ASN A 329 -16.30 1.05 -24.26
CA ASN A 329 -17.16 2.22 -24.25
C ASN A 329 -18.22 2.11 -23.14
N GLN A 330 -18.02 2.87 -22.06
CA GLN A 330 -18.92 2.97 -20.92
C GLN A 330 -20.12 3.92 -21.17
N ALA A 331 -20.18 4.59 -22.33
CA ALA A 331 -21.26 5.52 -22.63
C ALA A 331 -22.61 4.80 -22.87
N PRO A 332 -23.75 5.50 -22.71
CA PRO A 332 -25.07 4.91 -22.94
C PRO A 332 -25.21 4.33 -24.36
N LYS A 333 -25.54 3.03 -24.44
CA LYS A 333 -25.71 2.31 -25.71
C LYS A 333 -26.84 2.93 -26.54
N THR A 334 -26.49 3.56 -27.66
CA THR A 334 -27.47 4.02 -28.67
C THR A 334 -27.84 2.86 -29.59
N TYR A 335 -29.11 2.77 -29.99
CA TYR A 335 -29.65 1.61 -30.72
C TYR A 335 -29.96 1.86 -32.20
N TYR A 336 -30.02 3.13 -32.63
CA TYR A 336 -30.45 3.52 -33.97
C TYR A 336 -29.37 4.32 -34.73
N VAL A 337 -29.47 4.30 -36.06
CA VAL A 337 -28.71 5.10 -37.04
C VAL A 337 -29.71 5.82 -37.94
N TYR A 338 -29.38 7.03 -38.39
CA TYR A 338 -30.17 7.75 -39.39
C TYR A 338 -29.74 7.32 -40.80
N LEU A 339 -30.70 7.17 -41.71
CA LEU A 339 -30.46 6.92 -43.13
C LEU A 339 -31.24 7.94 -43.95
N ASN A 340 -30.56 8.64 -44.85
CA ASN A 340 -31.14 9.61 -45.77
C ASN A 340 -31.52 8.94 -47.11
N ASN A 341 -32.46 9.56 -47.83
CA ASN A 341 -33.05 9.07 -49.09
C ASN A 341 -32.06 8.77 -50.23
N ASN A 342 -30.84 9.29 -50.15
CA ASN A 342 -29.75 9.11 -51.11
C ASN A 342 -28.79 7.95 -50.73
N GLY A 343 -29.10 7.18 -49.69
CA GLY A 343 -28.25 6.09 -49.21
C GLY A 343 -27.14 6.51 -48.25
N LYS A 344 -27.08 7.78 -47.84
CA LYS A 344 -26.16 8.23 -46.79
C LYS A 344 -26.67 7.79 -45.42
N ALA A 345 -25.89 6.98 -44.71
CA ALA A 345 -26.09 6.66 -43.30
C ALA A 345 -25.29 7.64 -42.41
N GLU A 346 -25.88 8.04 -41.28
CA GLU A 346 -25.25 8.88 -40.24
C GLU A 346 -25.33 8.17 -38.87
N ASP A 347 -24.20 7.64 -38.39
CA ASP A 347 -24.05 7.10 -37.04
C ASP A 347 -23.48 8.19 -36.12
N ARG A 348 -24.19 8.46 -35.01
CA ARG A 348 -23.69 9.28 -33.90
C ARG A 348 -23.67 8.40 -32.65
N LEU A 349 -22.48 8.12 -32.14
CA LEU A 349 -22.23 7.23 -31.02
C LEU A 349 -21.50 8.01 -29.91
N PRO A 350 -22.08 8.19 -28.71
CA PRO A 350 -21.32 8.67 -27.58
C PRO A 350 -20.26 7.63 -27.19
N ILE A 351 -19.07 8.09 -26.83
CA ILE A 351 -17.92 7.26 -26.45
C ILE A 351 -17.35 7.77 -25.12
N HIS A 352 -17.28 6.89 -24.12
CA HIS A 352 -16.56 7.09 -22.86
C HIS A 352 -15.57 5.95 -22.66
N VAL A 353 -14.28 6.22 -22.83
CA VAL A 353 -13.22 5.21 -22.96
C VAL A 353 -11.92 5.69 -22.35
N ILE A 354 -11.11 4.76 -21.88
CA ILE A 354 -9.75 5.03 -21.38
C ILE A 354 -8.75 4.80 -22.52
N SER A 355 -7.80 5.72 -22.72
CA SER A 355 -6.78 5.62 -23.78
C SER A 355 -5.34 5.58 -23.27
N SER A 356 -4.46 4.97 -24.08
CA SER A 356 -3.01 4.97 -23.90
C SER A 356 -2.38 6.22 -24.54
N CYS A 357 -1.55 6.93 -23.78
CA CYS A 357 -0.72 8.02 -24.31
C CYS A 357 0.70 7.91 -23.74
N ASN A 358 1.71 8.24 -24.56
CA ASN A 358 3.10 8.31 -24.13
C ASN A 358 3.35 9.71 -23.53
N LEU A 359 3.60 9.77 -22.22
CA LEU A 359 3.73 11.03 -21.48
C LEU A 359 5.20 11.31 -21.15
N ASP A 360 5.73 12.47 -21.56
CA ASP A 360 7.01 12.97 -21.05
C ASP A 360 6.76 13.97 -19.92
N ILE A 361 6.98 13.52 -18.69
CA ILE A 361 6.76 14.34 -17.49
C ILE A 361 7.98 15.19 -17.11
N TYR A 362 9.06 15.24 -17.92
CA TYR A 362 10.29 15.95 -17.55
C TYR A 362 10.06 17.42 -17.13
N THR A 363 9.06 18.10 -17.69
CA THR A 363 8.72 19.50 -17.37
C THR A 363 7.53 19.68 -16.40
N PHE A 364 7.08 18.59 -15.76
CA PHE A 364 5.97 18.60 -14.79
C PHE A 364 6.22 19.59 -13.62
N PRO A 365 5.18 20.31 -13.14
CA PRO A 365 3.77 20.24 -13.52
C PRO A 365 3.37 21.21 -14.66
N PHE A 366 4.32 21.70 -15.44
CA PHE A 366 4.11 22.64 -16.55
C PHE A 366 4.13 21.96 -17.93
N ASP A 367 3.96 20.64 -17.93
CA ASP A 367 4.16 19.77 -19.08
C ASP A 367 3.05 19.87 -20.14
N ILE A 368 3.46 19.58 -21.38
CA ILE A 368 2.63 19.57 -22.59
C ILE A 368 2.83 18.21 -23.25
N GLN A 369 1.74 17.50 -23.49
CA GLN A 369 1.70 16.12 -23.96
C GLN A 369 1.06 16.06 -25.35
N ASN A 370 1.58 15.21 -26.23
CA ASN A 370 1.08 15.04 -27.59
C ASN A 370 0.59 13.60 -27.79
N CYS A 371 -0.70 13.38 -27.57
CA CYS A 371 -1.31 12.05 -27.64
C CYS A 371 -1.76 11.73 -29.06
N THR A 372 -1.39 10.55 -29.57
CA THR A 372 -1.84 10.07 -30.89
C THR A 372 -3.06 9.18 -30.74
N TYR A 373 -4.07 9.43 -31.57
CA TYR A 373 -5.25 8.60 -31.75
C TYR A 373 -5.33 8.18 -33.22
N THR A 374 -5.23 6.89 -33.49
CA THR A 374 -5.28 6.30 -34.83
C THR A 374 -6.61 5.62 -35.04
N PHE A 375 -7.39 6.14 -35.98
CA PHE A 375 -8.69 5.63 -36.40
C PHE A 375 -8.48 4.76 -37.63
N GLY A 376 -8.89 3.50 -37.56
CA GLY A 376 -8.73 2.53 -38.65
C GLY A 376 -9.81 1.46 -38.60
N SER A 377 -9.72 0.51 -39.53
CA SER A 377 -10.42 -0.77 -39.48
C SER A 377 -9.41 -1.85 -39.11
N TYR A 378 -9.83 -2.89 -38.39
CA TYR A 378 -8.98 -4.07 -38.21
C TYR A 378 -9.09 -5.02 -39.41
N LYS A 379 -10.30 -5.18 -39.98
CA LYS A 379 -10.61 -6.25 -40.95
C LYS A 379 -10.77 -5.82 -42.41
N HIS A 380 -10.89 -4.53 -42.69
CA HIS A 380 -11.04 -3.98 -44.05
C HIS A 380 -9.76 -3.28 -44.52
N THR A 381 -9.34 -3.58 -45.75
CA THR A 381 -8.19 -2.94 -46.39
C THR A 381 -8.58 -1.60 -47.02
N ILE A 382 -7.58 -0.81 -47.46
CA ILE A 382 -7.75 0.41 -48.27
C ILE A 382 -8.49 0.19 -49.61
N ARG A 383 -8.74 -1.06 -50.01
CA ARG A 383 -9.57 -1.41 -51.18
C ARG A 383 -11.05 -1.51 -50.84
N ASP A 384 -11.36 -1.89 -49.59
CA ASP A 384 -12.71 -2.19 -49.13
C ASP A 384 -13.33 -0.98 -48.40
N VAL A 385 -12.53 -0.29 -47.57
CA VAL A 385 -12.93 0.89 -46.82
C VAL A 385 -11.85 1.97 -46.94
N GLN A 386 -12.26 3.20 -47.23
CA GLN A 386 -11.39 4.37 -47.28
C GLN A 386 -11.92 5.46 -46.35
N LEU A 387 -11.03 6.04 -45.56
CA LEU A 387 -11.33 7.02 -44.52
C LEU A 387 -10.97 8.44 -44.95
N PHE A 388 -11.86 9.38 -44.64
CA PHE A 388 -11.72 10.79 -44.98
C PHE A 388 -12.18 11.66 -43.80
N PHE A 389 -11.52 12.79 -43.58
CA PHE A 389 -11.95 13.78 -42.60
C PHE A 389 -13.18 14.54 -43.12
N SER A 390 -14.31 14.44 -42.41
CA SER A 390 -15.56 15.13 -42.81
C SER A 390 -15.53 16.64 -42.61
N GLU A 391 -14.68 17.14 -41.69
CA GLU A 391 -14.47 18.56 -41.42
C GLU A 391 -12.98 18.87 -41.23
N PRO A 392 -12.54 20.12 -41.44
CA PRO A 392 -11.19 20.55 -41.09
C PRO A 392 -10.96 20.50 -39.57
N VAL A 393 -9.71 20.28 -39.17
CA VAL A 393 -9.32 19.99 -37.79
C VAL A 393 -9.57 21.18 -36.86
N GLU A 394 -9.41 22.40 -37.38
CA GLU A 394 -9.65 23.66 -36.69
C GLU A 394 -11.13 23.83 -36.29
N ALA A 395 -12.06 23.32 -37.11
CA ALA A 395 -13.48 23.29 -36.77
C ALA A 395 -13.77 22.26 -35.66
N THR A 396 -13.14 21.09 -35.75
CA THR A 396 -13.22 20.02 -34.74
C THR A 396 -12.69 20.49 -33.38
N LEU A 397 -11.51 21.12 -33.36
CA LEU A 397 -10.91 21.74 -32.18
C LEU A 397 -11.83 22.80 -31.57
N ARG A 398 -12.41 23.68 -32.40
CA ARG A 398 -13.32 24.73 -31.94
C ARG A 398 -14.60 24.19 -31.33
N LYS A 399 -15.21 23.15 -31.90
CA LYS A 399 -16.37 22.44 -31.31
C LYS A 399 -15.98 21.79 -29.98
N SER A 400 -14.85 21.08 -29.94
CA SER A 400 -14.37 20.40 -28.74
C SER A 400 -14.14 21.37 -27.57
N LEU A 401 -13.58 22.55 -27.85
CA LEU A 401 -13.41 23.63 -26.87
C LEU A 401 -14.72 24.24 -26.35
N GLN A 402 -15.85 24.05 -27.04
CA GLN A 402 -17.18 24.49 -26.58
C GLN A 402 -17.90 23.43 -25.73
N TYR A 403 -17.66 22.14 -25.96
CA TYR A 403 -18.31 21.04 -25.23
C TYR A 403 -17.60 20.63 -23.93
N MET A 404 -16.35 21.06 -23.70
CA MET A 404 -15.66 20.82 -22.43
C MET A 404 -16.17 21.73 -21.29
N GLU A 405 -17.26 21.34 -20.64
CA GLU A 405 -17.82 22.07 -19.49
C GLU A 405 -16.90 22.00 -18.24
N THR A 406 -16.22 20.87 -18.02
CA THR A 406 -15.42 20.61 -16.83
C THR A 406 -13.99 21.16 -16.90
N LYS A 407 -13.57 21.91 -15.88
CA LYS A 407 -12.18 22.36 -15.69
C LYS A 407 -11.31 21.29 -15.01
N GLY A 408 -11.16 20.12 -15.66
CA GLY A 408 -10.28 19.03 -15.20
C GLY A 408 -8.79 19.40 -15.22
N GLU A 409 -7.92 18.45 -14.82
CA GLU A 409 -6.47 18.66 -14.71
C GLU A 409 -5.83 19.14 -16.03
N TRP A 410 -6.30 18.62 -17.16
CA TRP A 410 -5.77 18.91 -18.49
C TRP A 410 -6.56 20.01 -19.19
N GLN A 411 -5.92 20.65 -20.16
CA GLN A 411 -6.52 21.57 -21.10
C GLN A 411 -6.10 21.18 -22.51
N LEU A 412 -7.07 20.93 -23.39
CA LEU A 412 -6.83 20.86 -24.84
C LEU A 412 -6.32 22.22 -25.32
N THR A 413 -5.14 22.24 -25.93
CA THR A 413 -4.54 23.47 -26.50
C THR A 413 -4.54 23.48 -28.01
N ASP A 414 -4.34 22.32 -28.64
CA ASP A 414 -4.28 22.21 -30.10
C ASP A 414 -4.67 20.78 -30.56
N MET A 415 -5.03 20.65 -31.83
CA MET A 415 -5.33 19.37 -32.48
C MET A 415 -4.88 19.42 -33.93
N ILE A 416 -3.98 18.52 -34.31
CA ILE A 416 -3.50 18.35 -35.68
C ILE A 416 -4.02 17.00 -36.18
N ALA A 417 -4.42 16.88 -37.45
CA ALA A 417 -4.76 15.58 -38.03
C ALA A 417 -4.04 15.35 -39.35
N GLY A 418 -3.75 14.08 -39.65
CA GLY A 418 -3.10 13.64 -40.88
C GLY A 418 -3.51 12.23 -41.23
N LYS A 419 -3.23 11.80 -42.47
CA LYS A 419 -3.56 10.47 -42.96
C LYS A 419 -2.31 9.60 -43.04
N SER A 420 -2.33 8.41 -42.43
CA SER A 420 -1.22 7.45 -42.43
C SER A 420 -1.36 6.53 -43.64
N SER A 421 -0.36 6.56 -44.54
CA SER A 421 -0.32 5.74 -45.76
C SER A 421 0.66 4.55 -45.69
N ASN A 422 1.34 4.40 -44.54
CA ASN A 422 2.50 3.52 -44.38
C ASN A 422 2.24 2.38 -43.37
N SER A 423 0.99 2.18 -42.96
CA SER A 423 0.57 1.02 -42.18
C SER A 423 0.50 -0.21 -43.08
N SER A 424 1.62 -0.94 -43.13
CA SER A 424 1.76 -2.22 -43.81
C SER A 424 2.12 -3.30 -42.78
N TYR A 425 1.09 -3.93 -42.19
CA TYR A 425 1.29 -5.22 -41.53
C TYR A 425 1.72 -6.23 -42.60
N PHE A 426 2.85 -6.91 -42.38
CA PHE A 426 3.56 -7.69 -43.40
C PHE A 426 2.95 -9.08 -43.62
N ASN A 427 1.72 -9.13 -44.15
CA ASN A 427 1.18 -10.35 -44.76
C ASN A 427 2.10 -10.81 -45.91
N MET A 428 2.24 -12.13 -46.10
CA MET A 428 3.29 -12.71 -46.97
C MET A 428 3.27 -12.24 -48.44
N ASP A 429 2.11 -11.80 -48.95
CA ASP A 429 1.95 -11.29 -50.32
C ASP A 429 2.20 -9.77 -50.47
N GLY A 430 2.43 -9.04 -49.38
CA GLY A 430 2.92 -7.64 -49.38
C GLY A 430 2.03 -6.60 -50.08
N LEU A 431 0.76 -6.94 -50.37
CA LEU A 431 -0.10 -6.18 -51.30
C LEU A 431 -1.26 -5.43 -50.64
N ASP A 432 -1.53 -5.69 -49.36
CA ASP A 432 -2.62 -5.05 -48.63
C ASP A 432 -2.10 -4.05 -47.61
N ARG A 433 -2.85 -2.95 -47.49
CA ARG A 433 -2.57 -1.78 -46.66
C ARG A 433 -3.87 -1.34 -46.02
N TRP A 434 -3.78 -0.83 -44.81
CA TRP A 434 -4.91 -0.29 -44.07
C TRP A 434 -4.95 1.24 -44.27
N ASP A 435 -6.15 1.80 -44.17
CA ASP A 435 -6.37 3.23 -44.37
C ASP A 435 -6.66 3.90 -43.01
N GLU A 436 -5.73 4.74 -42.55
CA GLU A 436 -5.69 5.23 -41.16
C GLU A 436 -5.76 6.75 -41.08
N LEU A 437 -6.65 7.28 -40.24
CA LEU A 437 -6.67 8.70 -39.87
C LEU A 437 -6.01 8.89 -38.50
N VAL A 438 -5.05 9.81 -38.41
CA VAL A 438 -4.28 10.08 -37.19
C VAL A 438 -4.63 11.46 -36.66
N TYR A 439 -5.12 11.53 -35.43
CA TYR A 439 -5.27 12.77 -34.67
C TYR A 439 -4.15 12.88 -33.63
N TYR A 440 -3.45 14.00 -33.64
CA TYR A 440 -2.46 14.43 -32.65
C TYR A 440 -3.14 15.45 -31.73
N ILE A 441 -3.40 15.07 -30.50
CA ILE A 441 -4.11 15.89 -29.51
C ILE A 441 -3.09 16.47 -28.54
N VAL A 442 -2.93 17.80 -28.56
CA VAL A 442 -1.97 18.51 -27.71
C VAL A 442 -2.67 18.96 -26.43
N LEU A 443 -2.31 18.34 -25.31
CA LEU A 443 -2.83 18.60 -23.98
C LEU A 443 -1.79 19.34 -23.14
N LYS A 444 -2.22 20.33 -22.36
CA LYS A 444 -1.38 21.05 -21.39
C LYS A 444 -1.93 20.85 -19.97
N ARG A 445 -1.05 20.53 -19.02
CA ARG A 445 -1.45 20.38 -17.61
C ARG A 445 -1.77 21.74 -16.98
N ARG A 446 -2.72 21.79 -16.05
CA ARG A 446 -3.03 22.98 -15.23
C ARG A 446 -2.23 22.92 -13.92
N PRO A 447 -1.16 23.71 -13.75
CA PRO A 447 -0.23 23.56 -12.63
C PRO A 447 -0.79 24.03 -11.28
N THR A 448 -1.99 24.63 -11.22
CA THR A 448 -2.47 25.37 -10.03
C THR A 448 -2.54 24.54 -8.75
N LEU A 449 -2.97 23.28 -8.84
CA LEU A 449 -3.04 22.37 -7.67
C LEU A 449 -1.63 22.05 -7.15
N TYR A 450 -0.72 21.69 -8.04
CA TYR A 450 0.67 21.37 -7.70
C TYR A 450 1.46 22.60 -7.22
N VAL A 451 1.19 23.79 -7.76
CA VAL A 451 1.78 25.04 -7.28
C VAL A 451 1.35 25.33 -5.85
N VAL A 452 0.05 25.22 -5.54
CA VAL A 452 -0.48 25.55 -4.20
C VAL A 452 -0.15 24.48 -3.16
N ASN A 453 -0.28 23.19 -3.50
CA ASN A 453 -0.14 22.12 -2.52
C ASN A 453 1.30 21.61 -2.37
N LEU A 454 2.15 21.71 -3.41
CA LEU A 454 3.51 21.17 -3.40
C LEU A 454 4.58 22.26 -3.43
N LEU A 455 4.53 23.23 -4.36
CA LEU A 455 5.59 24.25 -4.47
C LEU A 455 5.54 25.29 -3.36
N ILE A 456 4.36 25.82 -3.00
CA ILE A 456 4.25 26.84 -1.95
C ILE A 456 4.75 26.30 -0.59
N PRO A 457 4.32 25.13 -0.07
CA PRO A 457 4.82 24.64 1.21
C PRO A 457 6.31 24.26 1.16
N SER A 458 6.80 23.73 0.04
CA SER A 458 8.24 23.48 -0.15
C SER A 458 9.05 24.78 -0.06
N TYR A 459 8.58 25.85 -0.72
CA TYR A 459 9.22 27.17 -0.64
C TYR A 459 9.14 27.78 0.77
N CYS A 460 8.02 27.59 1.48
CA CYS A 460 7.90 27.97 2.89
C CYS A 460 8.89 27.21 3.79
N LEU A 461 9.06 25.89 3.61
CA LEU A 461 10.01 25.11 4.40
C LEU A 461 11.47 25.50 4.08
N ILE A 462 11.83 25.67 2.81
CA ILE A 462 13.15 26.15 2.39
C ILE A 462 13.44 27.56 2.95
N THR A 463 12.47 28.47 2.93
CA THR A 463 12.65 29.81 3.51
C THR A 463 12.76 29.78 5.04
N VAL A 464 11.99 28.94 5.75
CA VAL A 464 12.14 28.80 7.21
C VAL A 464 13.49 28.15 7.58
N ASP A 465 14.05 27.24 6.77
CA ASP A 465 15.43 26.78 6.97
C ASP A 465 16.44 27.91 6.77
N LEU A 466 16.24 28.75 5.74
CA LEU A 466 17.07 29.93 5.52
C LEU A 466 17.00 30.91 6.71
N PHE A 467 15.80 31.17 7.25
CA PHE A 467 15.61 32.00 8.44
C PHE A 467 16.22 31.38 9.71
N SER A 468 16.31 30.04 9.81
CA SER A 468 16.98 29.37 10.94
C SER A 468 18.49 29.70 11.05
N PHE A 469 19.12 30.17 9.97
CA PHE A 469 20.50 30.66 10.03
C PHE A 469 20.67 31.98 10.80
N LEU A 470 19.58 32.70 11.07
CA LEU A 470 19.57 33.93 11.88
C LEU A 470 19.39 33.67 13.39
N LEU A 471 19.07 32.44 13.80
CA LEU A 471 19.04 32.05 15.22
C LEU A 471 20.45 32.15 15.83
N PRO A 472 20.61 32.68 17.06
CA PRO A 472 21.93 32.86 17.66
C PRO A 472 22.66 31.52 17.82
N PRO A 473 23.97 31.42 17.47
CA PRO A 473 24.69 30.15 17.40
C PRO A 473 25.08 29.54 18.75
N GLN A 474 24.68 30.17 19.87
CA GLN A 474 25.01 29.70 21.22
C GLN A 474 23.94 28.78 21.83
N ASN A 475 22.76 28.65 21.20
CA ASN A 475 21.69 27.75 21.63
C ASN A 475 21.69 26.45 20.81
N MET A 476 21.64 25.31 21.50
CA MET A 476 21.44 23.96 20.91
C MET A 476 20.18 23.88 20.03
N ASP A 477 19.18 24.68 20.37
CA ASP A 477 17.90 24.87 19.65
C ASP A 477 18.08 25.02 18.13
N ARG A 478 19.13 25.70 17.67
CA ARG A 478 19.38 25.93 16.23
C ARG A 478 19.64 24.63 15.47
N SER A 479 20.33 23.67 16.08
CA SER A 479 20.56 22.33 15.52
C SER A 479 19.27 21.50 15.55
N ALA A 480 18.57 21.48 16.69
CA ALA A 480 17.33 20.73 16.85
C ALA A 480 16.22 21.22 15.90
N PHE A 481 16.08 22.54 15.75
CA PHE A 481 15.14 23.17 14.83
C PHE A 481 15.42 22.79 13.37
N LYS A 482 16.68 22.92 12.91
CA LYS A 482 17.08 22.50 11.56
C LYS A 482 16.78 21.02 11.27
N MET A 483 17.12 20.13 12.21
CA MET A 483 16.86 18.69 12.03
C MET A 483 15.37 18.35 12.04
N THR A 484 14.57 19.06 12.85
CA THR A 484 13.11 18.94 12.85
C THR A 484 12.51 19.44 11.53
N LEU A 485 13.08 20.50 10.95
CA LEU A 485 12.66 21.06 9.67
C LEU A 485 13.01 20.12 8.51
N ILE A 486 14.20 19.54 8.51
CA ILE A 486 14.60 18.49 7.55
C ILE A 486 13.66 17.29 7.66
N LEU A 487 13.34 16.82 8.87
CA LEU A 487 12.40 15.72 9.07
C LEU A 487 10.99 16.07 8.56
N GLY A 488 10.47 17.25 8.93
CA GLY A 488 9.17 17.74 8.48
C GLY A 488 9.10 17.90 6.95
N TYR A 489 10.21 18.31 6.32
CA TYR A 489 10.34 18.36 4.87
C TYR A 489 10.34 16.97 4.25
N THR A 490 11.08 15.99 4.80
CA THR A 490 11.01 14.60 4.30
C THR A 490 9.63 13.98 4.45
N VAL A 491 8.95 14.16 5.60
CA VAL A 491 7.57 13.66 5.80
C VAL A 491 6.58 14.35 4.87
N PHE A 492 6.73 15.66 4.64
CA PHE A 492 5.93 16.39 3.65
C PHE A 492 6.14 15.85 2.22
N LEU A 493 7.40 15.64 1.79
CA LEU A 493 7.68 15.06 0.47
C LEU A 493 7.13 13.64 0.33
N LEU A 494 7.19 12.81 1.38
CA LEU A 494 6.64 11.45 1.38
C LEU A 494 5.11 11.47 1.26
N LEU A 495 4.40 12.32 2.00
CA LEU A 495 2.95 12.51 1.87
C LEU A 495 2.52 13.10 0.51
N MET A 496 3.42 13.82 -0.17
CA MET A 496 3.17 14.43 -1.47
C MET A 496 3.64 13.56 -2.65
N ASN A 497 4.29 12.42 -2.38
CA ASN A 497 4.73 11.47 -3.41
C ASN A 497 3.54 10.87 -4.18
N ASP A 498 2.41 10.66 -3.52
CA ASP A 498 1.16 10.16 -4.12
C ASP A 498 0.55 11.12 -5.16
N LEU A 499 1.00 12.38 -5.19
CA LEU A 499 0.60 13.40 -6.17
C LEU A 499 1.61 13.55 -7.32
N LEU A 500 2.70 12.79 -7.34
CA LEU A 500 3.66 12.77 -8.45
C LEU A 500 3.31 11.67 -9.46
N PRO A 501 3.23 11.97 -10.77
CA PRO A 501 2.92 10.95 -11.77
C PRO A 501 4.08 9.95 -11.89
N VAL A 502 3.79 8.67 -11.66
CA VAL A 502 4.74 7.57 -11.82
C VAL A 502 4.98 7.30 -13.31
N THR A 503 6.21 7.52 -13.79
CA THR A 503 6.69 7.02 -15.10
C THR A 503 8.10 6.46 -14.96
N GLY A 504 8.47 5.49 -15.80
CA GLY A 504 9.74 4.75 -15.65
C GLY A 504 11.01 5.50 -16.07
N ASP A 505 10.90 6.45 -17.01
CA ASP A 505 12.06 6.90 -17.81
C ASP A 505 12.49 8.36 -17.61
N THR A 506 11.59 9.29 -17.26
CA THR A 506 11.95 10.70 -17.02
C THR A 506 11.54 11.15 -15.63
N ILE A 507 12.55 11.39 -14.78
CA ILE A 507 12.33 12.07 -13.48
C ILE A 507 11.87 13.50 -13.79
N PRO A 508 10.72 13.95 -13.25
CA PRO A 508 10.25 15.31 -13.50
C PRO A 508 11.19 16.31 -12.82
N LEU A 509 11.49 17.42 -13.51
CA LEU A 509 12.46 18.43 -13.07
C LEU A 509 12.17 18.94 -11.65
N ILE A 510 10.89 18.99 -11.25
CA ILE A 510 10.48 19.37 -9.90
C ILE A 510 11.09 18.46 -8.82
N SER A 511 11.20 17.14 -9.05
CA SER A 511 11.83 16.22 -8.09
C SER A 511 13.32 16.53 -7.88
N LEU A 512 13.98 17.11 -8.89
CA LEU A 512 15.37 17.60 -8.77
C LEU A 512 15.46 18.87 -7.89
N PHE A 513 14.39 19.68 -7.84
CA PHE A 513 14.26 20.85 -6.97
C PHE A 513 13.68 20.54 -5.57
N LEU A 514 12.99 19.40 -5.41
CA LEU A 514 12.48 18.89 -4.13
C LEU A 514 13.56 18.11 -3.35
N LEU A 515 14.61 17.62 -4.02
CA LEU A 515 15.82 17.19 -3.32
C LEU A 515 16.42 18.40 -2.56
N PRO A 516 16.93 18.20 -1.32
CA PRO A 516 17.35 19.30 -0.46
C PRO A 516 18.43 20.16 -1.13
N PRO A 517 18.24 21.49 -1.21
CA PRO A 517 18.99 22.32 -2.15
C PRO A 517 20.46 22.51 -1.77
N GLN A 518 21.36 21.93 -2.56
CA GLN A 518 22.77 22.33 -2.58
C GLN A 518 22.92 23.67 -3.32
N SER A 519 22.82 24.77 -2.56
CA SER A 519 23.44 26.08 -2.83
C SER A 519 23.54 26.55 -4.31
N VAL A 520 22.49 27.20 -4.82
CA VAL A 520 22.53 28.02 -6.05
C VAL A 520 21.75 29.33 -5.81
N ASP A 521 22.22 30.43 -6.41
CA ASP A 521 21.91 31.81 -6.02
C ASP A 521 20.62 32.45 -6.60
N HIS A 522 20.31 33.65 -6.07
CA HIS A 522 19.18 34.53 -6.41
C HIS A 522 19.01 34.82 -7.92
N ALA A 523 18.00 34.22 -8.58
CA ALA A 523 17.61 34.63 -9.95
C ALA A 523 16.12 34.49 -10.34
N SER A 524 15.16 34.28 -9.41
CA SER A 524 13.74 34.19 -9.78
C SER A 524 12.77 34.70 -8.70
N PHE A 525 12.62 36.03 -8.59
CA PHE A 525 11.70 36.64 -7.62
C PHE A 525 10.98 37.89 -8.15
N LYS A 526 10.28 37.76 -9.29
CA LYS A 526 9.50 38.87 -9.87
C LYS A 526 8.42 38.52 -10.93
N MET A 527 7.49 37.60 -10.65
CA MET A 527 6.29 37.44 -11.53
C MET A 527 5.02 36.83 -10.89
N THR A 528 4.75 37.06 -9.59
CA THR A 528 3.62 36.42 -8.89
C THR A 528 2.77 37.39 -8.07
N LEU A 529 2.25 38.45 -8.70
CA LEU A 529 1.23 39.32 -8.10
C LEU A 529 0.45 40.09 -9.18
N ILE A 530 -0.72 39.56 -9.58
CA ILE A 530 -1.88 40.25 -10.21
C ILE A 530 -2.97 39.20 -10.54
N LEU A 531 -4.25 39.60 -10.48
CA LEU A 531 -5.45 38.81 -10.82
C LEU A 531 -5.75 37.57 -9.95
N GLY A 532 -6.23 37.83 -8.74
CA GLY A 532 -6.99 36.86 -7.94
C GLY A 532 -8.33 37.42 -7.46
N TYR A 533 -9.37 37.39 -8.30
CA TYR A 533 -10.77 37.31 -7.87
C TYR A 533 -11.68 36.85 -9.02
N ASN A 534 -12.50 35.83 -8.80
CA ASN A 534 -13.51 35.36 -9.77
C ASN A 534 -14.91 35.82 -9.34
N VAL A 535 -15.79 36.03 -10.32
CA VAL A 535 -17.25 36.09 -10.14
C VAL A 535 -17.80 34.69 -10.33
N PHE A 536 -18.73 34.21 -9.48
CA PHE A 536 -19.65 33.11 -9.82
C PHE A 536 -20.88 33.00 -8.89
N LEU A 537 -21.75 32.03 -9.22
CA LEU A 537 -22.97 31.49 -8.56
C LEU A 537 -24.27 31.87 -9.30
N LEU A 538 -24.85 30.99 -10.16
CA LEU A 538 -25.78 29.83 -9.92
C LEU A 538 -27.26 30.29 -9.76
N GLN A 539 -28.34 29.51 -10.00
CA GLN A 539 -28.63 28.06 -10.28
C GLN A 539 -30.00 27.97 -11.06
N MET A 540 -30.20 27.15 -12.11
CA MET A 540 -30.80 25.77 -12.19
C MET A 540 -32.36 25.61 -12.19
N ASN A 541 -32.83 24.39 -12.53
CA ASN A 541 -34.20 23.78 -12.42
C ASN A 541 -35.20 24.04 -13.61
N ASP A 542 -36.14 23.15 -14.03
CA ASP A 542 -36.55 21.80 -13.52
C ASP A 542 -37.38 20.88 -14.52
N LEU A 543 -37.42 19.55 -14.22
CA LEU A 543 -38.49 18.50 -14.38
C LEU A 543 -39.19 18.03 -15.72
N LEU A 544 -38.96 16.74 -16.12
CA LEU A 544 -39.87 15.52 -16.24
C LEU A 544 -41.30 15.56 -16.93
N PRO A 545 -42.13 14.46 -17.07
CA PRO A 545 -41.97 12.97 -17.32
C PRO A 545 -42.99 12.32 -18.36
N VAL A 546 -43.14 10.95 -18.41
CA VAL A 546 -44.40 10.10 -18.61
C VAL A 546 -44.56 9.06 -19.80
N THR A 547 -44.36 7.76 -19.50
CA THR A 547 -45.02 6.43 -19.83
C THR A 547 -45.56 5.92 -21.20
N GLY A 548 -45.27 4.62 -21.50
CA GLY A 548 -46.24 3.54 -21.86
C GLY A 548 -46.34 3.06 -23.34
N ASN A 549 -46.75 1.81 -23.69
CA ASN A 549 -46.87 0.54 -22.94
C ASN A 549 -47.09 -0.70 -23.88
N ASN A 550 -46.92 -1.94 -23.36
CA ASN A 550 -47.42 -3.27 -23.82
C ASN A 550 -46.64 -4.17 -24.84
N LEU A 551 -46.75 -5.49 -24.56
CA LEU A 551 -46.27 -6.73 -25.25
C LEU A 551 -47.56 -7.60 -25.52
N PRO A 552 -47.57 -8.96 -25.71
CA PRO A 552 -46.66 -9.96 -26.31
C PRO A 552 -47.38 -10.93 -27.32
N LEU A 553 -46.69 -11.97 -27.88
CA LEU A 553 -46.96 -13.42 -27.64
C LEU A 553 -46.29 -14.42 -28.62
N ILE A 554 -46.26 -15.71 -28.24
CA ILE A 554 -45.47 -16.83 -28.80
C ILE A 554 -46.30 -18.13 -28.79
N MET A 555 -46.14 -19.03 -29.78
CA MET A 555 -46.58 -20.45 -29.73
C MET A 555 -46.00 -21.25 -30.94
N SER A 556 -45.62 -22.54 -30.94
CA SER A 556 -45.05 -23.47 -29.94
C SER A 556 -44.69 -24.83 -30.61
N CYS A 557 -43.58 -25.50 -30.27
CA CYS A 557 -43.13 -26.73 -30.99
C CYS A 557 -43.30 -28.07 -30.22
N LEU A 558 -44.00 -29.03 -30.84
CA LEU A 558 -43.81 -30.48 -30.60
C LEU A 558 -42.58 -30.97 -31.39
N GLY A 559 -42.02 -32.15 -31.07
CA GLY A 559 -40.82 -32.65 -31.74
C GLY A 559 -40.41 -34.06 -31.34
N ASN A 560 -39.40 -34.60 -32.02
CA ASN A 560 -39.03 -36.01 -32.05
C ASN A 560 -37.58 -36.27 -31.56
N MET A 561 -37.14 -37.53 -31.69
CA MET A 561 -35.74 -37.95 -31.53
C MET A 561 -34.89 -37.52 -32.74
N LEU A 562 -33.59 -37.32 -32.52
CA LEU A 562 -32.59 -37.04 -33.56
C LEU A 562 -32.60 -38.11 -34.67
N ARG A 563 -32.28 -37.69 -35.90
CA ARG A 563 -32.20 -38.56 -37.08
C ARG A 563 -30.81 -38.48 -37.70
N CYS A 564 -30.38 -39.53 -38.39
CA CYS A 564 -29.14 -39.56 -39.18
C CYS A 564 -29.50 -40.04 -40.60
N GLU A 565 -28.76 -39.57 -41.62
CA GLU A 565 -28.95 -39.94 -43.02
C GLU A 565 -27.64 -40.48 -43.61
N GLU A 566 -27.74 -41.49 -44.49
CA GLU A 566 -26.58 -42.09 -45.15
C GLU A 566 -25.81 -41.04 -45.97
N GLY A 567 -24.57 -40.76 -45.56
CA GLY A 567 -23.70 -39.76 -46.18
C GLY A 567 -23.58 -38.43 -45.41
N GLN A 568 -24.27 -38.24 -44.28
CA GLN A 568 -23.99 -37.16 -43.33
C GLN A 568 -23.21 -37.68 -42.12
N SER A 569 -22.14 -36.98 -41.76
CA SER A 569 -21.29 -37.29 -40.61
C SER A 569 -21.91 -36.75 -39.31
N GLY A 570 -22.95 -37.43 -38.81
CA GLY A 570 -23.62 -37.15 -37.53
C GLY A 570 -25.15 -37.00 -37.64
N PRO A 571 -25.82 -36.51 -36.59
CA PRO A 571 -27.26 -36.20 -36.63
C PRO A 571 -27.58 -35.08 -37.64
N THR A 572 -28.69 -35.20 -38.35
CA THR A 572 -29.09 -34.23 -39.38
C THR A 572 -29.47 -32.89 -38.74
N TYR A 573 -29.07 -31.80 -39.41
CA TYR A 573 -29.27 -30.42 -38.96
C TYR A 573 -30.73 -30.14 -38.55
N ASP A 574 -31.70 -30.53 -39.37
CA ASP A 574 -33.13 -30.33 -39.10
C ASP A 574 -33.58 -30.99 -37.78
N SER A 575 -33.03 -32.16 -37.45
CA SER A 575 -33.37 -32.87 -36.22
C SER A 575 -32.72 -32.24 -34.98
N ILE A 576 -31.52 -31.66 -35.12
CA ILE A 576 -30.90 -30.84 -34.08
C ILE A 576 -31.72 -29.56 -33.85
N GLN A 577 -32.24 -28.95 -34.92
CA GLN A 577 -33.08 -27.74 -34.83
C GLN A 577 -34.42 -28.03 -34.12
N GLU A 578 -35.08 -29.18 -34.34
CA GLU A 578 -36.26 -29.62 -33.56
C GLU A 578 -36.00 -29.64 -32.03
N VAL A 579 -34.75 -29.81 -31.60
CA VAL A 579 -34.34 -29.82 -30.18
C VAL A 579 -33.92 -28.43 -29.70
N ILE A 580 -33.23 -27.62 -30.52
CA ILE A 580 -32.91 -26.22 -30.21
C ILE A 580 -34.19 -25.40 -29.99
N ASP A 581 -35.21 -25.61 -30.81
CA ASP A 581 -36.54 -24.98 -30.67
C ASP A 581 -37.22 -25.31 -29.32
N LYS A 582 -36.76 -26.35 -28.61
CA LYS A 582 -37.25 -26.77 -27.29
C LYS A 582 -36.47 -26.19 -26.10
N LYS A 583 -35.44 -25.38 -26.33
CA LYS A 583 -34.63 -24.70 -25.29
C LYS A 583 -35.43 -24.14 -24.10
N PRO A 584 -36.65 -23.57 -24.23
CA PRO A 584 -37.41 -23.06 -23.08
C PRO A 584 -37.87 -24.12 -22.06
N PHE A 585 -37.74 -25.43 -22.34
CA PHE A 585 -38.25 -26.51 -21.50
C PHE A 585 -37.12 -27.35 -20.89
N ARG A 586 -37.29 -27.80 -19.64
CA ARG A 586 -36.36 -28.74 -18.98
C ARG A 586 -36.27 -30.03 -19.81
N PRO A 587 -35.07 -30.56 -20.13
CA PRO A 587 -34.89 -31.60 -21.14
C PRO A 587 -35.16 -33.01 -20.59
N SER A 588 -36.41 -33.26 -20.20
CA SER A 588 -36.89 -34.56 -19.74
C SER A 588 -38.24 -34.93 -20.36
N VAL A 589 -38.40 -36.20 -20.74
CA VAL A 589 -39.65 -36.79 -21.21
C VAL A 589 -40.67 -36.93 -20.06
N ASN A 590 -40.20 -37.04 -18.83
CA ASN A 590 -41.04 -37.11 -17.63
C ASN A 590 -40.67 -36.01 -16.63
N LEU A 591 -41.51 -34.98 -16.55
CA LEU A 591 -41.31 -33.88 -15.60
C LEU A 591 -41.36 -34.30 -14.11
N SER A 592 -41.75 -35.55 -13.80
CA SER A 592 -41.69 -36.13 -12.45
C SER A 592 -40.28 -36.60 -12.04
N THR A 593 -39.35 -36.74 -12.98
CA THR A 593 -37.95 -37.12 -12.70
C THR A 593 -37.05 -35.87 -12.66
N PRO A 594 -36.20 -35.70 -11.64
CA PRO A 594 -35.28 -34.58 -11.54
C PRO A 594 -34.10 -34.73 -12.50
N THR A 595 -33.65 -33.63 -13.09
CA THR A 595 -32.41 -33.56 -13.87
C THR A 595 -31.22 -33.46 -12.91
N ILE A 596 -30.40 -34.51 -12.84
CA ILE A 596 -29.19 -34.52 -12.00
C ILE A 596 -28.08 -33.71 -12.69
N THR A 597 -27.51 -32.76 -11.95
CA THR A 597 -26.39 -31.91 -12.37
C THR A 597 -25.19 -32.16 -11.45
N ASN A 598 -24.15 -32.77 -11.99
CA ASN A 598 -22.91 -33.03 -11.27
C ASN A 598 -21.96 -31.82 -11.39
N ILE A 599 -21.45 -31.32 -10.27
CA ILE A 599 -20.57 -30.16 -10.18
C ILE A 599 -19.16 -30.58 -9.76
N SER A 600 -18.13 -30.06 -10.42
CA SER A 600 -16.78 -29.99 -9.83
C SER A 600 -16.20 -28.59 -9.91
N LEU A 601 -15.44 -28.23 -8.88
CA LEU A 601 -14.79 -26.94 -8.71
C LEU A 601 -13.27 -27.13 -8.69
N THR A 602 -12.53 -26.18 -9.26
CA THR A 602 -11.07 -26.09 -9.14
C THR A 602 -10.68 -24.63 -8.94
N LEU A 603 -10.03 -24.31 -7.82
CA LEU A 603 -9.55 -22.95 -7.52
C LEU A 603 -8.26 -22.69 -8.30
N TYR A 604 -8.27 -21.63 -9.13
CA TYR A 604 -7.16 -21.26 -10.00
C TYR A 604 -6.35 -20.08 -9.44
N ALA A 605 -7.03 -19.10 -8.83
CA ALA A 605 -6.40 -17.96 -8.17
C ALA A 605 -7.25 -17.40 -7.03
N ILE A 606 -6.59 -16.93 -5.98
CA ILE A 606 -7.19 -16.01 -5.00
C ILE A 606 -6.79 -14.61 -5.47
N LEU A 607 -7.76 -13.79 -5.87
CA LEU A 607 -7.50 -12.48 -6.49
C LEU A 607 -7.41 -11.36 -5.44
N GLY A 608 -8.13 -11.49 -4.33
CA GLY A 608 -8.07 -10.55 -3.21
C GLY A 608 -9.03 -10.91 -2.10
N VAL A 609 -8.72 -10.44 -0.90
CA VAL A 609 -9.56 -10.51 0.29
C VAL A 609 -9.78 -9.07 0.78
N ASN A 610 -11.00 -8.75 1.18
CA ASN A 610 -11.34 -7.45 1.76
C ASN A 610 -12.08 -7.66 3.09
N GLU A 611 -11.32 -7.66 4.18
CA GLU A 611 -11.81 -7.90 5.53
C GLU A 611 -12.81 -6.83 5.98
N LYS A 612 -12.61 -5.57 5.54
CA LYS A 612 -13.50 -4.45 5.88
C LYS A 612 -14.88 -4.58 5.23
N ALA A 613 -14.93 -5.07 3.99
CA ALA A 613 -16.16 -5.34 3.26
C ALA A 613 -16.74 -6.75 3.53
N GLN A 614 -15.97 -7.64 4.16
CA GLN A 614 -16.30 -9.07 4.34
C GLN A 614 -16.49 -9.81 2.99
N ILE A 615 -15.59 -9.55 2.04
CA ILE A 615 -15.64 -10.08 0.66
C ILE A 615 -14.35 -10.87 0.34
N LEU A 616 -14.53 -12.04 -0.29
CA LEU A 616 -13.48 -12.86 -0.90
C LEU A 616 -13.68 -12.90 -2.43
N THR A 617 -12.64 -12.55 -3.19
CA THR A 617 -12.64 -12.61 -4.66
C THR A 617 -11.72 -13.72 -5.16
N THR A 618 -12.28 -14.69 -5.88
CA THR A 618 -11.57 -15.85 -6.42
C THR A 618 -11.79 -16.04 -7.92
N PHE A 619 -10.88 -16.77 -8.56
CA PHE A 619 -11.05 -17.25 -9.94
C PHE A 619 -11.14 -18.77 -9.93
N LEU A 620 -12.25 -19.29 -10.44
CA LEU A 620 -12.66 -20.69 -10.36
C LEU A 620 -12.85 -21.27 -11.76
N TRP A 621 -12.47 -22.53 -11.92
CA TRP A 621 -12.96 -23.38 -13.01
C TRP A 621 -14.11 -24.23 -12.48
N LEU A 622 -15.28 -24.05 -13.08
CA LEU A 622 -16.51 -24.79 -12.74
C LEU A 622 -16.83 -25.74 -13.90
N ARG A 623 -17.03 -27.03 -13.59
CA ARG A 623 -17.50 -28.02 -14.57
C ARG A 623 -18.84 -28.58 -14.15
N LEU A 624 -19.82 -28.44 -15.04
CA LEU A 624 -21.18 -28.92 -14.88
C LEU A 624 -21.41 -30.08 -15.86
N HIS A 625 -21.94 -31.19 -15.37
CA HIS A 625 -22.38 -32.32 -16.19
C HIS A 625 -23.85 -32.61 -15.92
N TRP A 626 -24.69 -32.63 -16.96
CA TRP A 626 -26.09 -33.04 -16.85
C TRP A 626 -26.49 -33.99 -17.97
N PHE A 627 -27.74 -34.45 -17.93
CA PHE A 627 -28.34 -35.34 -18.91
C PHE A 627 -29.45 -34.62 -19.67
N HIS A 628 -29.54 -34.83 -20.98
CA HIS A 628 -30.46 -34.14 -21.88
C HIS A 628 -31.19 -35.17 -22.76
N GLU A 629 -32.38 -35.61 -22.33
CA GLU A 629 -33.07 -36.78 -22.89
C GLU A 629 -33.39 -36.70 -24.39
N PHE A 630 -33.45 -35.48 -24.95
CA PHE A 630 -33.72 -35.26 -26.39
C PHE A 630 -32.48 -35.31 -27.30
N LEU A 631 -31.25 -35.41 -26.76
CA LEU A 631 -30.00 -35.38 -27.54
C LEU A 631 -29.27 -36.73 -27.51
N ILE A 632 -29.99 -37.79 -27.89
CA ILE A 632 -29.50 -39.17 -27.92
C ILE A 632 -29.51 -39.67 -29.37
N TRP A 633 -28.41 -40.30 -29.82
CA TRP A 633 -28.30 -40.92 -31.13
C TRP A 633 -27.47 -42.21 -31.07
N ASP A 634 -27.56 -43.02 -32.13
CA ASP A 634 -26.83 -44.27 -32.25
C ASP A 634 -25.54 -44.06 -33.09
N PRO A 635 -24.33 -44.23 -32.50
CA PRO A 635 -23.09 -44.05 -33.24
C PRO A 635 -22.90 -45.09 -34.36
N GLU A 636 -23.53 -46.27 -34.31
CA GLU A 636 -23.43 -47.25 -35.41
C GLU A 636 -24.17 -46.78 -36.67
N VAL A 637 -25.21 -45.94 -36.53
CA VAL A 637 -25.98 -45.37 -37.64
C VAL A 637 -25.37 -44.05 -38.14
N CYS A 638 -24.69 -43.31 -37.25
CA CYS A 638 -24.19 -41.95 -37.51
C CYS A 638 -22.65 -41.94 -37.69
N ASP A 639 -22.14 -42.81 -38.58
CA ASP A 639 -20.73 -42.91 -39.01
C ASP A 639 -19.69 -43.02 -37.88
N GLY A 640 -20.02 -43.75 -36.80
CA GLY A 640 -19.15 -43.98 -35.64
C GLY A 640 -19.03 -42.79 -34.67
N ILE A 641 -19.76 -41.69 -34.89
CA ILE A 641 -19.57 -40.44 -34.16
C ILE A 641 -20.17 -40.51 -32.75
N THR A 642 -19.31 -40.51 -31.74
CA THR A 642 -19.69 -40.60 -30.32
C THR A 642 -19.87 -39.24 -29.62
N ARG A 643 -19.35 -38.15 -30.19
CA ARG A 643 -19.38 -36.80 -29.58
C ARG A 643 -19.65 -35.72 -30.62
N ILE A 644 -20.47 -34.72 -30.28
CA ILE A 644 -20.68 -33.49 -31.07
C ILE A 644 -20.50 -32.25 -30.19
N SER A 645 -20.13 -31.13 -30.81
CA SER A 645 -20.07 -29.82 -30.16
C SER A 645 -21.24 -28.95 -30.60
N LEU A 646 -22.01 -28.40 -29.64
CA LEU A 646 -23.16 -27.53 -29.91
C LEU A 646 -23.03 -26.19 -29.15
N PRO A 647 -23.63 -25.09 -29.64
CA PRO A 647 -23.59 -23.80 -28.94
C PRO A 647 -24.36 -23.86 -27.61
N VAL A 648 -23.80 -23.28 -26.54
CA VAL A 648 -24.47 -23.24 -25.22
C VAL A 648 -25.72 -22.37 -25.26
N ASN A 649 -25.69 -21.31 -26.07
CA ASN A 649 -26.79 -20.36 -26.21
C ASN A 649 -28.04 -20.96 -26.85
N ASP A 650 -27.95 -22.14 -27.48
CA ASP A 650 -29.05 -22.77 -28.20
C ASP A 650 -29.65 -23.98 -27.43
N LEU A 651 -29.09 -24.29 -26.26
CA LEU A 651 -29.48 -25.43 -25.42
C LEU A 651 -30.08 -24.98 -24.08
N TRP A 652 -30.85 -25.88 -23.44
CA TRP A 652 -31.24 -25.70 -22.05
C TRP A 652 -30.05 -25.95 -21.13
N THR A 653 -29.86 -25.05 -20.16
CA THR A 653 -28.81 -25.14 -19.13
C THR A 653 -29.45 -25.02 -17.74
N PRO A 654 -28.94 -25.76 -16.72
CA PRO A 654 -29.46 -25.65 -15.36
C PRO A 654 -29.04 -24.31 -14.73
N ASP A 655 -29.94 -23.69 -13.97
CA ASP A 655 -29.76 -22.38 -13.32
C ASP A 655 -28.94 -22.46 -12.02
N VAL A 656 -27.77 -23.12 -12.09
CA VAL A 656 -26.85 -23.25 -10.95
C VAL A 656 -26.20 -21.90 -10.66
N VAL A 657 -26.49 -21.35 -9.49
CA VAL A 657 -25.92 -20.11 -8.95
C VAL A 657 -25.12 -20.37 -7.68
N VAL A 658 -24.29 -19.41 -7.27
CA VAL A 658 -23.69 -19.35 -5.93
C VAL A 658 -24.54 -18.41 -5.08
N TYR A 659 -24.99 -18.83 -3.89
CA TYR A 659 -25.85 -17.97 -3.06
C TYR A 659 -25.11 -16.82 -2.37
N GLU A 660 -23.81 -16.97 -2.11
CA GLU A 660 -22.97 -15.94 -1.47
C GLU A 660 -22.46 -14.85 -2.43
N PHE A 661 -22.97 -14.75 -3.67
CA PHE A 661 -22.49 -13.78 -4.67
C PHE A 661 -22.82 -12.31 -4.32
N VAL A 662 -21.94 -11.38 -4.70
CA VAL A 662 -22.05 -9.94 -4.37
C VAL A 662 -21.90 -9.01 -5.60
N ASP A 663 -21.22 -9.47 -6.64
CA ASP A 663 -20.92 -8.74 -7.88
C ASP A 663 -21.15 -9.69 -9.08
N ASP A 664 -21.36 -9.15 -10.28
CA ASP A 664 -21.64 -9.96 -11.47
C ASP A 664 -20.38 -10.71 -11.98
N ASP A 665 -20.58 -11.84 -12.70
CA ASP A 665 -19.46 -12.61 -13.26
C ASP A 665 -18.93 -12.00 -14.56
N VAL A 666 -17.83 -11.25 -14.43
CA VAL A 666 -17.10 -10.58 -15.52
C VAL A 666 -16.09 -11.54 -16.18
N SER A 667 -16.54 -12.76 -16.54
CA SER A 667 -15.68 -13.84 -17.11
C SER A 667 -16.10 -14.28 -18.51
N GLN A 668 -15.12 -14.52 -19.38
CA GLN A 668 -15.38 -14.99 -20.75
C GLN A 668 -15.98 -16.42 -20.75
N ALA A 669 -17.24 -16.53 -21.16
CA ALA A 669 -17.93 -17.81 -21.28
C ALA A 669 -17.52 -18.58 -22.55
N CYS A 670 -17.27 -19.89 -22.43
CA CYS A 670 -17.05 -20.75 -23.59
C CYS A 670 -18.35 -20.91 -24.40
N PRO A 671 -18.41 -20.54 -25.70
CA PRO A 671 -19.66 -20.54 -26.47
C PRO A 671 -20.17 -21.93 -26.89
N TYR A 672 -19.38 -22.99 -26.72
CA TYR A 672 -19.74 -24.37 -27.05
C TYR A 672 -19.69 -25.34 -25.85
N VAL A 673 -20.53 -26.37 -25.89
CA VAL A 673 -20.53 -27.57 -25.03
C VAL A 673 -20.30 -28.83 -25.84
N TYR A 674 -19.82 -29.88 -25.19
CA TYR A 674 -19.89 -31.23 -25.75
C TYR A 674 -21.18 -31.93 -25.34
N VAL A 675 -21.75 -32.65 -26.30
CA VAL A 675 -22.79 -33.64 -26.09
C VAL A 675 -22.22 -35.00 -26.51
N ASN A 676 -22.35 -36.00 -25.64
CA ASN A 676 -22.04 -37.39 -25.91
C ASN A 676 -23.27 -38.08 -26.53
N HIS A 677 -23.10 -39.11 -27.37
CA HIS A 677 -24.20 -39.83 -28.04
C HIS A 677 -25.25 -40.41 -27.08
N THR A 678 -24.85 -40.61 -25.81
CA THR A 678 -25.70 -41.02 -24.69
C THR A 678 -26.66 -39.94 -24.18
N GLY A 679 -26.53 -38.68 -24.58
CA GLY A 679 -27.29 -37.53 -24.04
C GLY A 679 -26.64 -36.83 -22.83
N HIS A 680 -25.43 -37.23 -22.44
CA HIS A 680 -24.67 -36.53 -21.41
C HIS A 680 -23.97 -35.28 -21.97
N ILE A 681 -24.15 -34.13 -21.31
CA ILE A 681 -23.53 -32.85 -21.67
C ILE A 681 -22.40 -32.53 -20.69
N ARG A 682 -21.27 -32.00 -21.19
CA ARG A 682 -20.19 -31.41 -20.39
C ARG A 682 -20.06 -29.91 -20.68
N TYR A 683 -20.30 -29.10 -19.66
CA TYR A 683 -20.15 -27.65 -19.68
C TYR A 683 -19.14 -27.17 -18.66
N ASP A 684 -17.93 -26.92 -19.14
CA ASP A 684 -16.91 -26.22 -18.37
C ASP A 684 -17.02 -24.71 -18.63
N ARG A 685 -16.94 -23.91 -17.55
CA ARG A 685 -17.00 -22.44 -17.49
C ARG A 685 -15.91 -21.91 -16.54
N MET A 686 -15.35 -20.73 -16.85
CA MET A 686 -14.55 -19.96 -15.90
C MET A 686 -15.43 -18.95 -15.17
N LEU A 687 -15.20 -18.71 -13.88
CA LEU A 687 -16.04 -17.90 -13.00
C LEU A 687 -15.17 -17.02 -12.08
N ARG A 688 -15.36 -15.70 -12.12
CA ARG A 688 -14.79 -14.72 -11.21
C ARG A 688 -15.78 -14.52 -10.06
N LEU A 689 -15.69 -15.37 -9.04
CA LEU A 689 -16.59 -15.31 -7.90
C LEU A 689 -16.15 -14.22 -6.91
N VAL A 690 -16.94 -13.15 -6.84
CA VAL A 690 -16.93 -12.17 -5.74
C VAL A 690 -17.98 -12.62 -4.72
N SER A 691 -17.53 -13.05 -3.55
CA SER A 691 -18.36 -13.73 -2.55
C SER A 691 -18.33 -13.04 -1.19
N ALA A 692 -19.46 -13.03 -0.49
CA ALA A 692 -19.53 -12.64 0.91
C ALA A 692 -18.95 -13.75 1.80
N CYS A 693 -18.04 -13.40 2.71
CA CYS A 693 -17.45 -14.34 3.67
C CYS A 693 -17.22 -13.68 5.04
N ASN A 694 -17.61 -14.37 6.11
CA ASN A 694 -17.44 -13.91 7.49
C ASN A 694 -15.98 -14.12 7.96
N LEU A 695 -15.12 -13.15 7.67
CA LEU A 695 -13.67 -13.21 7.87
C LEU A 695 -13.30 -12.93 9.34
N GLN A 696 -12.71 -13.92 10.00
CA GLN A 696 -12.34 -13.87 11.41
C GLN A 696 -10.93 -13.28 11.59
N ILE A 697 -10.85 -11.96 11.79
CA ILE A 697 -9.57 -11.24 11.89
C ILE A 697 -8.87 -11.32 13.27
N PHE A 698 -9.44 -12.01 14.26
CA PHE A 698 -8.94 -11.98 15.64
C PHE A 698 -7.45 -12.35 15.76
N SER A 699 -7.03 -13.39 15.03
CA SER A 699 -5.64 -13.89 15.04
C SER A 699 -4.69 -13.17 14.08
N PHE A 700 -5.13 -12.13 13.36
CA PHE A 700 -4.33 -11.42 12.35
C PHE A 700 -2.96 -10.97 12.91
N PRO A 701 -1.84 -11.17 12.17
CA PRO A 701 -1.74 -11.65 10.77
C PRO A 701 -1.61 -13.19 10.64
N PHE A 702 -1.86 -13.92 11.72
CA PHE A 702 -1.68 -15.36 11.85
C PHE A 702 -3.01 -16.12 11.64
N ASP A 703 -3.86 -15.64 10.73
CA ASP A 703 -5.22 -16.10 10.54
C ASP A 703 -5.39 -17.19 9.46
N ILE A 704 -6.42 -18.02 9.68
CA ILE A 704 -6.94 -19.02 8.76
C ILE A 704 -8.42 -18.68 8.56
N GLN A 705 -8.83 -18.53 7.31
CA GLN A 705 -10.20 -18.18 6.92
C GLN A 705 -10.88 -19.39 6.30
N ASN A 706 -12.18 -19.52 6.56
CA ASN A 706 -13.03 -20.60 6.04
C ASN A 706 -14.27 -19.97 5.39
N CYS A 707 -14.30 -19.94 4.05
CA CYS A 707 -15.39 -19.36 3.29
C CYS A 707 -16.23 -20.44 2.62
N SER A 708 -17.56 -20.31 2.71
CA SER A 708 -18.51 -21.19 2.01
C SER A 708 -18.79 -20.65 0.60
N PHE A 709 -18.79 -21.54 -0.39
CA PHE A 709 -19.40 -21.33 -1.70
C PHE A 709 -20.52 -22.37 -1.85
N THR A 710 -21.77 -21.92 -1.75
CA THR A 710 -22.96 -22.77 -1.79
C THR A 710 -23.58 -22.71 -3.17
N PHE A 711 -23.48 -23.81 -3.92
CA PHE A 711 -24.04 -23.95 -5.26
C PHE A 711 -25.40 -24.65 -5.18
N GLY A 712 -26.39 -24.08 -5.85
CA GLY A 712 -27.74 -24.63 -5.94
C GLY A 712 -28.50 -24.04 -7.13
N SER A 713 -29.67 -24.59 -7.44
CA SER A 713 -30.61 -23.92 -8.34
C SER A 713 -31.23 -22.71 -7.65
N TYR A 714 -31.53 -21.65 -8.39
CA TYR A 714 -32.23 -20.48 -7.84
C TYR A 714 -33.76 -20.65 -7.89
N MET A 715 -34.29 -21.31 -8.92
CA MET A 715 -35.73 -21.47 -9.15
C MET A 715 -36.25 -22.91 -8.98
N HIS A 716 -35.47 -23.92 -9.33
CA HIS A 716 -35.91 -25.31 -9.40
C HIS A 716 -35.75 -26.05 -8.06
N THR A 717 -36.77 -26.84 -7.70
CA THR A 717 -36.78 -27.64 -6.46
C THR A 717 -36.03 -28.97 -6.63
N ILE A 718 -35.79 -29.69 -5.52
CA ILE A 718 -35.24 -31.07 -5.46
C ILE A 718 -36.04 -32.13 -6.27
N LYS A 719 -37.23 -31.76 -6.78
CA LYS A 719 -38.07 -32.57 -7.67
C LYS A 719 -37.70 -32.38 -9.15
N ASP A 720 -37.07 -31.25 -9.47
CA ASP A 720 -36.83 -30.75 -10.84
C ASP A 720 -35.35 -30.78 -11.20
N ILE A 721 -34.48 -30.31 -10.31
CA ILE A 721 -33.02 -30.36 -10.43
C ILE A 721 -32.44 -30.95 -9.15
N ARG A 722 -31.38 -31.75 -9.29
CA ARG A 722 -30.56 -32.24 -8.18
C ARG A 722 -29.09 -31.94 -8.41
N VAL A 723 -28.35 -31.77 -7.32
CA VAL A 723 -26.97 -31.26 -7.34
C VAL A 723 -26.07 -32.24 -6.58
N SER A 724 -25.03 -32.74 -7.24
CA SER A 724 -24.11 -33.72 -6.66
C SER A 724 -22.65 -33.47 -7.05
N PRO A 725 -21.66 -33.90 -6.26
CA PRO A 725 -20.25 -33.75 -6.61
C PRO A 725 -19.86 -34.68 -7.76
N ALA A 726 -19.18 -34.14 -8.79
CA ALA A 726 -18.65 -34.91 -9.92
C ALA A 726 -17.30 -35.61 -9.63
N LEU A 727 -16.60 -35.17 -8.57
CA LEU A 727 -15.28 -35.65 -8.12
C LEU A 727 -15.24 -35.69 -6.60
N SER A 728 -14.28 -36.41 -6.01
CA SER A 728 -14.07 -36.37 -4.56
C SER A 728 -13.52 -35.01 -4.10
N PHE A 729 -13.93 -34.52 -2.94
CA PHE A 729 -13.41 -33.27 -2.36
C PHE A 729 -11.88 -33.28 -2.17
N LYS A 730 -11.30 -34.47 -1.94
CA LYS A 730 -9.84 -34.67 -1.88
C LYS A 730 -9.19 -34.45 -3.26
N GLU A 731 -9.78 -34.98 -4.32
CA GLU A 731 -9.29 -34.81 -5.70
C GLU A 731 -9.46 -33.36 -6.17
N MET A 732 -10.56 -32.70 -5.81
CA MET A 732 -10.76 -31.27 -6.09
C MET A 732 -9.76 -30.39 -5.33
N THR A 733 -9.39 -30.75 -4.09
CA THR A 733 -8.28 -30.11 -3.35
C THR A 733 -6.94 -30.31 -4.06
N GLU A 734 -6.60 -31.54 -4.45
CA GLU A 734 -5.31 -31.89 -5.08
C GLU A 734 -5.17 -31.25 -6.47
N ASN A 735 -6.23 -31.24 -7.28
CA ASN A 735 -6.29 -30.51 -8.55
C ASN A 735 -6.15 -29.00 -8.34
N SER A 736 -6.88 -28.41 -7.39
CA SER A 736 -6.77 -26.97 -7.10
C SER A 736 -5.34 -26.59 -6.70
N LYS A 737 -4.70 -27.35 -5.81
CA LYS A 737 -3.29 -27.11 -5.44
C LYS A 737 -2.30 -27.28 -6.59
N ARG A 738 -2.63 -28.07 -7.62
CA ARG A 738 -1.80 -28.24 -8.83
C ARG A 738 -1.97 -27.10 -9.84
N TYR A 739 -3.14 -26.47 -9.91
CA TYR A 739 -3.45 -25.40 -10.86
C TYR A 739 -3.43 -23.98 -10.26
N LEU A 740 -3.26 -23.84 -8.95
CA LEU A 740 -3.15 -22.55 -8.25
C LEU A 740 -1.85 -21.80 -8.63
N GLN A 741 -1.91 -20.98 -9.69
CA GLN A 741 -0.75 -20.20 -10.16
C GLN A 741 -0.45 -18.98 -9.27
N ALA A 742 -1.48 -18.39 -8.66
CA ALA A 742 -1.38 -17.14 -7.92
C ALA A 742 -1.39 -17.35 -6.39
N SER A 743 -0.27 -17.84 -5.83
CA SER A 743 -0.03 -17.88 -4.38
C SER A 743 0.63 -16.58 -3.90
N GLY A 744 -0.17 -15.51 -3.77
CA GLY A 744 0.30 -14.21 -3.29
C GLY A 744 0.47 -14.19 -1.76
N GLU A 745 -0.42 -13.46 -1.08
CA GLU A 745 -0.50 -13.38 0.39
C GLU A 745 -1.12 -14.65 1.03
N TRP A 746 -1.97 -15.36 0.27
CA TRP A 746 -2.81 -16.46 0.75
C TRP A 746 -2.42 -17.81 0.13
N GLU A 747 -2.55 -18.88 0.93
CA GLU A 747 -2.37 -20.27 0.48
C GLU A 747 -3.63 -21.12 0.72
N LEU A 748 -3.90 -22.05 -0.21
CA LEU A 748 -5.00 -23.01 -0.09
C LEU A 748 -4.63 -24.17 0.84
N VAL A 749 -5.33 -24.30 1.96
CA VAL A 749 -5.14 -25.40 2.92
C VAL A 749 -5.90 -26.64 2.47
N VAL A 750 -7.20 -26.54 2.25
CA VAL A 750 -8.09 -27.65 1.85
C VAL A 750 -9.40 -27.11 1.27
N ILE A 751 -10.04 -27.90 0.40
CA ILE A 751 -11.44 -27.71 0.01
C ILE A 751 -12.23 -28.89 0.59
N LEU A 752 -13.13 -28.59 1.52
CA LEU A 752 -14.12 -29.55 2.04
C LEU A 752 -15.47 -29.29 1.36
N GLY A 753 -16.43 -30.19 1.54
CA GLY A 753 -17.81 -29.92 1.12
C GLY A 753 -18.81 -30.99 1.56
N GLU A 754 -20.08 -30.63 1.49
CA GLU A 754 -21.23 -31.45 1.88
C GLU A 754 -22.44 -31.11 1.00
N THR A 755 -23.34 -32.08 0.82
CA THR A 755 -24.61 -31.90 0.11
C THR A 755 -25.75 -31.78 1.13
N GLU A 756 -26.44 -30.66 1.14
CA GLU A 756 -27.55 -30.36 2.06
C GLU A 756 -28.86 -30.17 1.31
N ILE A 757 -29.99 -30.28 2.04
CA ILE A 757 -31.33 -29.96 1.51
C ILE A 757 -31.83 -28.70 2.20
N LEU A 758 -31.74 -27.57 1.49
CA LEU A 758 -32.22 -26.28 1.97
C LEU A 758 -33.75 -26.26 1.93
N LYS A 759 -34.40 -26.00 3.07
CA LYS A 759 -35.86 -25.98 3.19
C LYS A 759 -36.37 -24.58 3.49
N PHE A 760 -37.23 -24.04 2.62
CA PHE A 760 -37.83 -22.71 2.81
C PHE A 760 -39.35 -22.82 2.72
N GLY A 761 -40.00 -22.84 3.89
CA GLY A 761 -41.45 -23.01 4.00
C GLY A 761 -41.88 -24.45 3.72
N ILE A 762 -42.40 -24.70 2.51
CA ILE A 762 -42.90 -26.02 2.06
C ILE A 762 -41.95 -26.65 1.03
N ASP A 763 -41.16 -25.83 0.33
CA ASP A 763 -40.30 -26.27 -0.76
C ASP A 763 -38.87 -26.54 -0.31
N GLU A 764 -38.20 -27.40 -1.07
CA GLU A 764 -36.90 -27.99 -0.76
C GLU A 764 -35.99 -27.90 -1.98
N TRP A 765 -34.77 -27.38 -1.79
CA TRP A 765 -33.74 -27.23 -2.81
C TRP A 765 -32.55 -28.14 -2.47
N ASP A 766 -31.96 -28.73 -3.50
CA ASP A 766 -30.79 -29.60 -3.39
C ASP A 766 -29.53 -28.75 -3.59
N ILE A 767 -28.66 -28.67 -2.58
CA ILE A 767 -27.54 -27.71 -2.56
C ILE A 767 -26.22 -28.41 -2.21
N ILE A 768 -25.10 -27.88 -2.70
CA ILE A 768 -23.76 -28.33 -2.34
C ILE A 768 -22.92 -27.16 -1.85
N THR A 769 -22.44 -27.25 -0.62
CA THR A 769 -21.58 -26.23 0.00
C THR A 769 -20.13 -26.70 -0.05
N PHE A 770 -19.25 -25.87 -0.62
CA PHE A 770 -17.81 -26.06 -0.56
C PHE A 770 -17.20 -25.10 0.46
N TRP A 771 -16.45 -25.64 1.42
CA TRP A 771 -15.68 -24.85 2.39
C TRP A 771 -14.24 -24.73 1.92
N VAL A 772 -13.87 -23.55 1.46
CA VAL A 772 -12.53 -23.23 0.97
C VAL A 772 -11.74 -22.63 2.13
N VAL A 773 -10.77 -23.40 2.65
CA VAL A 773 -9.94 -23.02 3.80
C VAL A 773 -8.63 -22.46 3.30
N ILE A 774 -8.35 -21.18 3.63
CA ILE A 774 -7.15 -20.44 3.22
C ILE A 774 -6.38 -19.93 4.44
N LYS A 775 -5.05 -19.88 4.35
CA LYS A 775 -4.15 -19.41 5.42
C LYS A 775 -3.37 -18.19 4.95
N ARG A 776 -3.24 -17.16 5.79
CA ARG A 776 -2.44 -15.96 5.48
C ARG A 776 -0.96 -16.23 5.73
N ARG A 777 -0.08 -15.58 4.96
CA ARG A 777 1.37 -15.63 5.15
C ARG A 777 1.85 -14.41 5.95
N PRO A 778 2.23 -14.57 7.25
CA PRO A 778 2.42 -13.44 8.17
C PRO A 778 3.76 -12.70 8.02
N THR A 779 4.67 -13.16 7.15
CA THR A 779 6.09 -12.77 7.13
C THR A 779 6.30 -11.25 7.02
N LEU A 780 5.58 -10.60 6.11
CA LEU A 780 5.68 -9.14 5.88
C LEU A 780 5.12 -8.34 7.06
N TYR A 781 4.00 -8.78 7.64
CA TYR A 781 3.42 -8.18 8.84
C TYR A 781 4.33 -8.32 10.07
N VAL A 782 5.05 -9.44 10.22
CA VAL A 782 6.07 -9.59 11.28
C VAL A 782 7.19 -8.57 11.11
N VAL A 783 7.72 -8.42 9.88
CA VAL A 783 8.84 -7.50 9.60
C VAL A 783 8.43 -6.03 9.70
N ASN A 784 7.27 -5.66 9.19
CA ASN A 784 6.87 -4.25 9.07
C ASN A 784 6.06 -3.74 10.30
N LEU A 785 5.36 -4.62 11.03
CA LEU A 785 4.56 -4.23 12.21
C LEU A 785 5.23 -4.61 13.54
N ILE A 786 5.60 -5.88 13.70
CA ILE A 786 6.02 -6.41 15.01
C ILE A 786 7.45 -5.98 15.35
N ILE A 787 8.38 -6.05 14.39
CA ILE A 787 9.78 -5.69 14.62
C ILE A 787 9.94 -4.19 15.02
N PRO A 788 9.37 -3.19 14.31
CA PRO A 788 9.48 -1.79 14.71
C PRO A 788 8.90 -1.49 16.09
N SER A 789 7.70 -2.00 16.40
CA SER A 789 7.09 -1.84 17.73
C SER A 789 7.93 -2.48 18.84
N SER A 790 8.53 -3.65 18.59
CA SER A 790 9.41 -4.34 19.55
C SER A 790 10.67 -3.53 19.85
N PHE A 791 11.29 -2.92 18.82
CA PHE A 791 12.46 -2.06 19.00
C PHE A 791 12.13 -0.77 19.76
N LEU A 792 10.98 -0.12 19.50
CA LEU A 792 10.55 1.06 20.26
C LEU A 792 10.30 0.72 21.74
N MET A 793 9.74 -0.45 22.05
CA MET A 793 9.59 -0.94 23.42
C MET A 793 10.94 -1.22 24.10
N ILE A 794 11.90 -1.83 23.38
CA ILE A 794 13.27 -2.04 23.87
C ILE A 794 13.93 -0.71 24.25
N ILE A 795 13.75 0.33 23.42
CA ILE A 795 14.27 1.67 23.69
C ILE A 795 13.65 2.29 24.96
N ASP A 796 12.36 2.07 25.25
CA ASP A 796 11.76 2.57 26.50
C ASP A 796 12.44 1.95 27.73
N ILE A 797 12.61 0.62 27.74
CA ILE A 797 13.32 -0.11 28.82
C ILE A 797 14.72 0.45 29.04
N LEU A 798 15.42 0.80 27.95
CA LEU A 798 16.78 1.33 28.01
C LEU A 798 16.86 2.79 28.47
N SER A 799 15.79 3.58 28.29
CA SER A 799 15.76 4.98 28.73
C SER A 799 15.86 5.14 30.25
N PHE A 800 15.57 4.08 31.02
CA PHE A 800 15.79 4.03 32.47
C PHE A 800 17.28 4.05 32.86
N TYR A 801 18.20 3.73 31.95
CA TYR A 801 19.64 3.88 32.20
C TYR A 801 20.14 5.33 32.09
N LEU A 802 19.28 6.29 31.70
CA LEU A 802 19.59 7.73 31.85
C LEU A 802 19.31 8.18 33.30
N PRO A 803 20.16 9.04 33.89
CA PRO A 803 20.00 9.48 35.26
C PRO A 803 18.72 10.30 35.45
N PRO A 804 17.91 10.07 36.51
CA PRO A 804 16.64 10.78 36.74
C PRO A 804 16.81 12.26 37.16
N HIS A 805 18.06 12.72 37.28
CA HIS A 805 18.41 14.11 37.61
C HIS A 805 18.37 15.07 36.41
N SER A 806 18.52 14.59 35.18
CA SER A 806 18.32 15.43 34.00
C SER A 806 16.83 15.48 33.64
N VAL A 807 16.32 16.70 33.44
CA VAL A 807 14.95 16.95 32.97
C VAL A 807 14.70 16.17 31.67
N ASP A 808 15.75 16.04 30.85
CA ASP A 808 15.78 15.44 29.53
C ASP A 808 15.32 13.97 29.48
N ARG A 809 15.43 13.18 30.56
CA ARG A 809 14.91 11.80 30.57
C ARG A 809 13.38 11.76 30.40
N SER A 810 12.66 12.76 30.91
CA SER A 810 11.22 12.92 30.65
C SER A 810 10.94 13.35 29.21
N SER A 811 11.75 14.25 28.65
CA SER A 811 11.65 14.71 27.25
C SER A 811 11.89 13.56 26.26
N PHE A 812 12.87 12.69 26.56
CA PHE A 812 13.14 11.47 25.80
C PHE A 812 11.92 10.54 25.74
N LYS A 813 11.30 10.24 26.89
CA LYS A 813 10.09 9.39 26.96
C LYS A 813 8.88 10.04 26.28
N MET A 814 8.70 11.35 26.40
CA MET A 814 7.66 12.09 25.65
C MET A 814 7.86 11.96 24.13
N THR A 815 9.09 12.13 23.65
CA THR A 815 9.46 11.99 22.23
C THR A 815 9.24 10.56 21.74
N LEU A 816 9.60 9.55 22.56
CA LEU A 816 9.39 8.14 22.26
C LEU A 816 7.89 7.78 22.15
N ILE A 817 7.05 8.28 23.06
CA ILE A 817 5.59 8.10 23.00
C ILE A 817 4.99 8.79 21.79
N LEU A 818 5.42 10.02 21.46
CA LEU A 818 4.98 10.71 20.23
C LEU A 818 5.29 9.88 18.98
N GLY A 819 6.52 9.36 18.86
CA GLY A 819 6.90 8.48 17.77
C GLY A 819 6.04 7.21 17.70
N TYR A 820 5.76 6.59 18.85
CA TYR A 820 4.89 5.41 18.91
C TYR A 820 3.43 5.73 18.53
N THR A 821 2.89 6.88 18.93
CA THR A 821 1.52 7.27 18.54
C THR A 821 1.39 7.57 17.05
N VAL A 822 2.40 8.17 16.41
CA VAL A 822 2.38 8.38 14.96
C VAL A 822 2.57 7.06 14.20
N PHE A 823 3.42 6.14 14.70
CA PHE A 823 3.48 4.76 14.19
C PHE A 823 2.09 4.10 14.21
N LEU A 824 1.35 4.19 15.33
CA LEU A 824 -0.02 3.66 15.40
C LEU A 824 -1.03 4.36 14.47
N LEU A 825 -0.92 5.68 14.28
CA LEU A 825 -1.80 6.42 13.38
C LEU A 825 -1.63 5.98 11.92
N ILE A 826 -0.40 5.81 11.44
CA ILE A 826 -0.14 5.31 10.07
C ILE A 826 -0.59 3.85 9.93
N MET A 827 -0.44 3.04 10.99
CA MET A 827 -0.86 1.64 11.00
C MET A 827 -2.36 1.40 11.17
N ASN A 828 -3.14 2.43 11.51
CA ASN A 828 -4.60 2.32 11.57
C ASN A 828 -5.23 1.98 10.21
N ASP A 829 -4.61 2.40 9.11
CA ASP A 829 -5.15 2.17 7.76
C ASP A 829 -4.72 0.83 7.15
N LEU A 830 -3.63 0.22 7.64
CA LEU A 830 -3.21 -1.16 7.29
C LEU A 830 -3.86 -2.23 8.17
N LEU A 831 -4.43 -1.87 9.32
CA LEU A 831 -5.10 -2.82 10.22
C LEU A 831 -6.58 -2.96 9.85
N PRO A 832 -7.06 -4.14 9.43
CA PRO A 832 -8.46 -4.31 9.08
C PRO A 832 -9.35 -4.11 10.33
N SER A 833 -10.24 -3.12 10.25
CA SER A 833 -11.23 -2.84 11.29
C SER A 833 -12.58 -3.45 10.89
N THR A 834 -13.10 -4.35 11.74
CA THR A 834 -14.41 -5.00 11.54
C THR A 834 -15.29 -4.82 12.77
N ALA A 835 -16.61 -4.91 12.59
CA ALA A 835 -17.57 -4.78 13.69
C ALA A 835 -17.53 -5.95 14.70
N ASN A 836 -16.99 -7.11 14.31
CA ASN A 836 -17.01 -8.34 15.10
C ASN A 836 -15.89 -8.43 16.15
N GLY A 837 -14.88 -7.55 16.08
CA GLY A 837 -13.82 -7.47 17.10
C GLY A 837 -12.53 -6.80 16.59
N THR A 838 -11.70 -6.35 17.53
CA THR A 838 -10.33 -5.89 17.22
C THR A 838 -9.36 -7.06 17.12
N PRO A 839 -8.36 -7.01 16.22
CA PRO A 839 -7.36 -8.06 16.09
C PRO A 839 -6.39 -8.05 17.29
N LEU A 840 -5.80 -9.22 17.61
CA LEU A 840 -4.87 -9.39 18.72
C LEU A 840 -3.67 -8.44 18.65
N ILE A 841 -3.19 -8.11 17.45
CA ILE A 841 -2.11 -7.13 17.25
C ILE A 841 -2.49 -5.72 17.70
N GLY A 842 -3.77 -5.32 17.56
CA GLY A 842 -4.27 -4.03 18.04
C GLY A 842 -4.35 -3.97 19.57
N ILE A 843 -4.70 -5.09 20.22
CA ILE A 843 -4.61 -5.25 21.67
C ILE A 843 -3.14 -5.16 22.11
N TYR A 844 -2.23 -5.84 21.41
CA TYR A 844 -0.79 -5.78 21.69
C TYR A 844 -0.25 -4.35 21.64
N PHE A 845 -0.57 -3.61 20.57
CA PHE A 845 -0.18 -2.21 20.41
C PHE A 845 -0.74 -1.30 21.50
N SER A 846 -2.00 -1.52 21.90
CA SER A 846 -2.66 -0.75 22.97
C SER A 846 -2.00 -0.98 24.33
N VAL A 847 -1.64 -2.22 24.65
CA VAL A 847 -0.90 -2.56 25.88
C VAL A 847 0.51 -1.98 25.86
N CYS A 848 1.21 -1.99 24.72
CA CYS A 848 2.51 -1.34 24.59
C CYS A 848 2.44 0.18 24.88
N LEU A 849 1.46 0.89 24.32
CA LEU A 849 1.23 2.31 24.62
C LEU A 849 0.90 2.55 26.11
N ALA A 850 0.11 1.68 26.73
CA ALA A 850 -0.18 1.74 28.16
C ALA A 850 1.08 1.53 29.03
N LEU A 851 1.96 0.60 28.67
CA LEU A 851 3.24 0.39 29.36
C LEU A 851 4.18 1.59 29.22
N MET A 852 4.30 2.18 28.03
CA MET A 852 5.14 3.36 27.81
C MET A 852 4.62 4.60 28.56
N THR A 853 3.30 4.79 28.62
CA THR A 853 2.69 5.89 29.40
C THR A 853 2.83 5.70 30.91
N ILE A 854 2.78 4.47 31.43
CA ILE A 854 3.12 4.15 32.82
C ILE A 854 4.61 4.50 33.11
N SER A 855 5.51 4.10 32.21
CA SER A 855 6.96 4.37 32.27
C SER A 855 7.30 5.88 32.25
N LEU A 856 6.53 6.69 31.52
CA LEU A 856 6.58 8.14 31.59
C LEU A 856 6.07 8.66 32.95
N MET A 857 4.88 8.24 33.39
CA MET A 857 4.26 8.70 34.63
C MET A 857 5.12 8.41 35.86
N GLU A 858 5.79 7.25 35.87
CA GLU A 858 6.80 6.88 36.87
C GLU A 858 7.97 7.87 36.89
N THR A 859 8.51 8.19 35.72
CA THR A 859 9.63 9.14 35.56
C THR A 859 9.23 10.54 36.03
N ILE A 860 8.04 11.02 35.66
CA ILE A 860 7.48 12.30 36.14
C ILE A 860 7.32 12.29 37.67
N LEU A 861 6.85 11.19 38.25
CA LEU A 861 6.71 11.06 39.71
C LEU A 861 8.07 11.11 40.42
N ILE A 862 9.10 10.41 39.91
CA ILE A 862 10.46 10.46 40.45
C ILE A 862 11.00 11.89 40.37
N THR A 863 10.97 12.53 39.18
CA THR A 863 11.44 13.91 38.99
C THR A 863 10.66 14.91 39.86
N CYS A 864 9.35 14.71 40.06
CA CYS A 864 8.53 15.54 40.95
C CYS A 864 8.93 15.38 42.43
N VAL A 865 9.09 14.14 42.93
CA VAL A 865 9.55 13.86 44.29
C VAL A 865 10.95 14.44 44.53
N LEU A 866 11.83 14.33 43.54
CA LEU A 866 13.19 14.86 43.56
C LEU A 866 13.17 16.41 43.64
N HIS A 867 12.59 17.07 42.64
CA HIS A 867 12.58 18.53 42.53
C HIS A 867 11.77 19.22 43.64
N HIS A 868 10.61 18.68 44.03
CA HIS A 868 9.73 19.32 45.03
C HIS A 868 10.33 19.29 46.44
N ASN A 869 11.10 18.26 46.78
CA ASN A 869 11.73 18.16 48.10
C ASN A 869 13.11 18.83 48.15
N SER A 870 13.88 18.77 47.04
CA SER A 870 15.15 19.49 46.93
C SER A 870 14.95 21.01 47.04
N MET A 871 14.04 21.58 46.24
CA MET A 871 13.71 23.02 46.24
C MET A 871 13.05 23.53 47.54
N LYS A 872 12.81 22.66 48.52
CA LYS A 872 12.27 23.01 49.85
C LYS A 872 13.24 22.71 50.99
N TYR A 873 14.45 22.21 50.69
CA TYR A 873 15.53 21.90 51.64
C TYR A 873 15.03 21.16 52.90
N ARG A 874 14.07 20.25 52.73
CA ARG A 874 13.32 19.66 53.84
C ARG A 874 13.97 18.34 54.25
N GLU A 875 14.25 18.18 55.53
CA GLU A 875 14.84 16.96 56.08
C GLU A 875 13.97 15.74 55.78
N VAL A 876 14.59 14.63 55.35
CA VAL A 876 13.88 13.41 54.92
C VAL A 876 13.03 12.87 56.07
N PRO A 877 11.71 12.69 55.92
CA PRO A 877 10.87 12.18 56.99
C PRO A 877 11.36 10.81 57.48
N HIS A 878 11.46 10.64 58.80
CA HIS A 878 12.12 9.48 59.40
C HIS A 878 11.52 8.12 58.96
N TRP A 879 10.22 8.09 58.63
CA TRP A 879 9.55 6.93 58.06
C TRP A 879 10.01 6.59 56.64
N VAL A 880 10.27 7.59 55.78
CA VAL A 880 10.87 7.40 54.43
C VAL A 880 12.28 6.86 54.58
N GLN A 881 13.05 7.42 55.52
CA GLN A 881 14.43 7.02 55.79
C GLN A 881 14.53 5.54 56.20
N VAL A 882 13.63 5.07 57.07
CA VAL A 882 13.55 3.66 57.46
C VAL A 882 13.00 2.77 56.33
N LEU A 883 11.95 3.18 55.63
CA LEU A 883 11.35 2.39 54.55
C LEU A 883 12.31 2.19 53.37
N VAL A 884 12.83 3.29 52.82
CA VAL A 884 13.61 3.29 51.58
C VAL A 884 15.05 2.81 51.84
N ILE A 885 15.75 3.45 52.78
CA ILE A 885 17.20 3.21 52.96
C ILE A 885 17.47 1.92 53.77
N ARG A 886 16.55 1.51 54.66
CA ARG A 886 16.75 0.31 55.50
C ARG A 886 16.06 -0.95 54.99
N PHE A 887 14.92 -0.83 54.28
CA PHE A 887 14.16 -1.98 53.78
C PHE A 887 14.33 -2.17 52.26
N ILE A 888 14.02 -1.15 51.46
CA ILE A 888 14.06 -1.26 49.99
C ILE A 888 15.50 -1.40 49.46
N ALA A 889 16.47 -0.64 49.97
CA ALA A 889 17.87 -0.75 49.55
C ALA A 889 18.45 -2.17 49.76
N ARG A 890 18.04 -2.87 50.84
CA ARG A 890 18.40 -4.28 51.08
C ARG A 890 17.76 -5.22 50.07
N LEU A 891 16.49 -5.02 49.75
CA LEU A 891 15.74 -5.81 48.76
C LEU A 891 16.30 -5.64 47.33
N ILE A 892 16.89 -4.47 47.04
CA ILE A 892 17.57 -4.18 45.77
C ILE A 892 19.03 -4.65 45.76
N CYS A 893 19.65 -4.85 46.93
CA CYS A 893 21.09 -5.07 47.11
C CYS A 893 21.95 -3.88 46.65
N TYR A 894 21.47 -2.65 46.89
CA TYR A 894 22.20 -1.42 46.59
C TYR A 894 23.31 -1.19 47.63
N ASN A 895 24.58 -1.20 47.20
CA ASN A 895 25.72 -0.99 48.08
C ASN A 895 25.97 0.51 48.30
N PHE A 896 25.94 0.92 49.57
CA PHE A 896 26.25 2.29 49.99
C PHE A 896 27.77 2.47 50.05
N HIS A 897 28.33 3.38 49.24
CA HIS A 897 29.72 3.81 49.42
C HIS A 897 29.73 4.99 50.40
N GLU A 898 30.17 4.76 51.64
CA GLU A 898 30.40 5.87 52.57
C GLU A 898 31.53 6.75 52.04
N ASP A 899 31.32 8.08 52.03
CA ASP A 899 32.40 9.02 51.78
C ASP A 899 33.43 9.00 52.93
N PRO A 900 34.73 8.92 52.64
CA PRO A 900 35.76 8.90 53.68
C PRO A 900 35.86 10.25 54.44
N LEU A 901 35.23 11.32 53.93
CA LEU A 901 35.31 12.66 54.49
C LEU A 901 34.58 12.81 55.84
N GLY A 902 33.42 12.16 56.03
CA GLY A 902 32.69 12.21 57.31
C GLY A 902 33.48 11.64 58.50
N LYS A 903 34.29 10.60 58.23
CA LYS A 903 35.19 9.97 59.22
C LYS A 903 36.43 10.81 59.54
N LEU A 904 36.66 11.91 58.81
CA LEU A 904 37.65 12.94 59.17
C LEU A 904 37.04 13.96 60.14
N GLU A 905 35.80 14.41 59.93
CA GLU A 905 35.13 15.37 60.83
C GLU A 905 34.88 14.80 62.24
N GLU A 906 34.31 13.60 62.36
CA GLU A 906 34.09 12.97 63.69
C GLU A 906 35.41 12.79 64.46
N LYS A 907 36.47 12.41 63.75
CA LYS A 907 37.80 12.18 64.31
C LYS A 907 38.52 13.48 64.70
N HIS A 908 38.18 14.60 64.07
CA HIS A 908 38.70 15.92 64.43
C HIS A 908 37.90 16.57 65.57
N LYS A 909 36.57 16.37 65.63
CA LYS A 909 35.72 16.82 66.74
C LYS A 909 36.07 16.15 68.07
N THR A 910 36.68 14.96 68.04
CA THR A 910 37.13 14.23 69.25
C THR A 910 38.52 14.62 69.75
N ASN A 911 39.29 15.46 69.03
CA ASN A 911 40.69 15.77 69.38
C ASN A 911 41.09 17.25 69.16
N LEU A 912 40.33 18.19 69.72
CA LEU A 912 40.81 19.56 69.92
C LEU A 912 40.65 19.97 71.39
N TRP A 913 41.74 20.41 72.00
CA TRP A 913 41.85 20.52 73.46
C TRP A 913 41.09 21.72 74.03
N VAL A 914 40.21 21.44 74.99
CA VAL A 914 39.64 22.45 75.88
C VAL A 914 40.69 22.84 76.93
N ILE A 915 41.10 24.11 76.94
CA ILE A 915 41.78 24.71 78.09
C ILE A 915 40.75 25.53 78.86
N GLN A 916 40.26 24.98 79.98
CA GLN A 916 39.51 25.75 80.97
C GLN A 916 40.49 26.38 81.97
N PRO A 917 40.50 27.71 82.15
CA PRO A 917 40.92 28.30 83.42
C PRO A 917 39.78 28.12 84.44
N SER A 918 40.11 27.68 85.65
CA SER A 918 39.14 27.45 86.74
C SER A 918 38.73 28.75 87.46
N GLU A 919 37.64 28.68 88.21
CA GLU A 919 36.86 29.82 88.69
C GLU A 919 37.51 30.66 89.82
N SER A 920 37.09 31.93 89.85
CA SER A 920 36.81 32.76 91.04
C SER A 920 37.81 32.85 92.21
N THR A 921 38.18 34.10 92.53
CA THR A 921 37.86 34.65 93.86
C THR A 921 37.51 36.13 93.70
N SER A 922 36.47 36.60 94.40
CA SER A 922 35.96 37.98 94.30
C SER A 922 36.17 38.77 95.59
N SER A 923 36.80 39.95 95.52
CA SER A 923 36.39 41.11 96.32
C SER A 923 37.06 42.41 95.89
N GLN A 924 36.34 43.51 96.13
CA GLN A 924 36.61 44.90 95.79
C GLN A 924 37.95 45.49 96.30
N GLN A 925 38.47 46.43 95.50
CA GLN A 925 39.06 47.72 95.90
C GLN A 925 40.14 47.78 97.00
N THR A 926 41.35 48.18 96.60
CA THR A 926 41.94 49.42 97.15
C THR A 926 42.89 50.13 96.18
N SER A 927 42.69 51.45 96.03
CA SER A 927 43.66 52.51 95.72
C SER A 927 44.81 52.33 94.69
N THR A 928 44.85 53.32 93.79
CA THR A 928 46.03 54.10 93.30
C THR A 928 46.97 53.56 92.20
N ASN A 929 46.98 54.35 91.13
CA ASN A 929 48.12 54.88 90.37
C ASN A 929 48.61 54.17 89.08
N ALA A 930 48.97 55.07 88.16
CA ALA A 930 49.58 54.98 86.84
C ALA A 930 50.80 54.01 86.72
N SER A 931 51.28 53.66 85.53
CA SER A 931 51.11 54.33 84.22
C SER A 931 50.94 53.36 83.05
N GLY A 932 50.25 53.79 82.00
CA GLY A 932 49.80 52.91 80.92
C GLY A 932 50.86 52.47 79.91
N THR A 933 50.42 51.62 78.98
CA THR A 933 51.05 51.45 77.67
C THR A 933 49.94 51.27 76.64
N MET A 934 49.98 52.06 75.58
CA MET A 934 48.99 52.07 74.50
C MET A 934 49.38 51.03 73.44
N THR A 935 48.44 50.17 73.05
CA THR A 935 48.50 49.39 71.80
C THR A 935 47.19 49.59 71.04
N LEU A 936 47.25 49.54 69.71
CA LEU A 936 46.15 50.00 68.84
C LEU A 936 45.05 48.95 68.74
N ASP A 937 43.81 49.34 69.06
CA ASP A 937 42.63 48.70 68.47
C ASP A 937 42.60 49.05 66.98
N VAL A 938 42.75 48.04 66.12
CA VAL A 938 42.62 48.18 64.66
C VAL A 938 41.20 47.74 64.26
N PRO A 939 40.28 48.67 63.93
CA PRO A 939 38.88 48.31 63.68
C PRO A 939 38.70 47.40 62.45
N GLU A 940 39.58 47.53 61.46
CA GLU A 940 39.61 46.74 60.22
C GLU A 940 39.72 45.22 60.50
N LEU A 941 40.50 44.84 61.52
CA LEU A 941 40.66 43.42 61.90
C LEU A 941 39.36 42.83 62.47
N ARG A 942 38.54 43.66 63.13
CA ARG A 942 37.24 43.25 63.68
C ARG A 942 36.19 43.11 62.59
N GLN A 943 36.23 43.99 61.58
CA GLN A 943 35.41 43.90 60.37
C GLN A 943 35.70 42.58 59.62
N ILE A 944 36.97 42.33 59.28
CA ILE A 944 37.40 41.08 58.62
C ILE A 944 37.01 39.83 59.44
N SER A 945 37.08 39.89 60.77
CA SER A 945 36.64 38.80 61.64
C SER A 945 35.12 38.58 61.67
N GLN A 946 34.31 39.55 61.26
CA GLN A 946 32.87 39.40 61.07
C GLN A 946 32.56 38.92 59.65
N ASP A 947 33.19 39.51 58.63
CA ASP A 947 33.01 39.14 57.22
C ASP A 947 33.40 37.66 56.98
N LEU A 948 34.52 37.19 57.55
CA LEU A 948 34.91 35.77 57.53
C LEU A 948 33.89 34.85 58.25
N LYS A 949 33.18 35.38 59.25
CA LYS A 949 32.19 34.63 60.01
C LYS A 949 30.88 34.52 59.23
N GLU A 950 30.49 35.56 58.50
CA GLU A 950 29.37 35.54 57.57
C GLU A 950 29.65 34.62 56.36
N MET A 951 30.86 34.68 55.79
CA MET A 951 31.30 33.69 54.78
C MET A 951 31.29 32.26 55.33
N SER A 952 31.75 32.05 56.56
CA SER A 952 31.71 30.74 57.22
C SER A 952 30.27 30.23 57.40
N THR A 953 29.33 31.08 57.82
CA THR A 953 27.91 30.68 57.91
C THR A 953 27.30 30.43 56.53
N TYR A 954 27.62 31.25 55.53
CA TYR A 954 27.14 31.07 54.15
C TYR A 954 27.62 29.74 53.52
N LEU A 955 28.91 29.39 53.68
CA LEU A 955 29.45 28.10 53.28
C LEU A 955 28.84 26.92 54.05
N SER A 956 28.50 27.11 55.33
CA SER A 956 27.80 26.08 56.12
C SER A 956 26.34 25.86 55.70
N ILE A 957 25.68 26.90 55.17
CA ILE A 957 24.34 26.80 54.58
C ILE A 957 24.45 26.04 53.26
N ILE A 958 25.33 26.44 52.35
CA ILE A 958 25.54 25.77 51.05
C ILE A 958 25.89 24.28 51.23
N SER A 959 26.78 23.92 52.16
CA SER A 959 27.10 22.51 52.41
C SER A 959 25.97 21.73 53.09
N LYS A 960 25.11 22.36 53.91
CA LYS A 960 23.89 21.72 54.43
C LYS A 960 22.87 21.52 53.30
N GLU A 961 22.70 22.48 52.42
CA GLU A 961 21.82 22.39 51.25
C GLU A 961 22.25 21.26 50.31
N ASP A 962 23.52 21.20 49.92
CA ASP A 962 24.09 20.15 49.07
C ASP A 962 24.00 18.75 49.72
N HIS A 963 24.28 18.64 51.02
CA HIS A 963 24.10 17.38 51.75
C HIS A 963 22.62 16.93 51.81
N LEU A 964 21.68 17.86 52.01
CA LEU A 964 20.24 17.55 51.99
C LEU A 964 19.77 17.15 50.59
N GLN A 965 20.25 17.82 49.56
CA GLN A 965 19.99 17.49 48.16
C GLN A 965 20.48 16.06 47.87
N ASN A 966 21.73 15.74 48.19
CA ASN A 966 22.30 14.39 48.00
C ASN A 966 21.54 13.27 48.72
N GLN A 967 20.97 13.52 49.91
CA GLN A 967 20.09 12.54 50.56
C GLN A 967 18.80 12.27 49.77
N TRP A 968 18.18 13.32 49.20
CA TRP A 968 17.03 13.13 48.31
C TRP A 968 17.41 12.50 46.96
N CYS A 969 18.60 12.79 46.42
CA CYS A 969 19.16 12.10 45.25
C CYS A 969 19.19 10.58 45.50
N HIS A 970 19.76 10.14 46.62
CA HIS A 970 19.85 8.71 46.97
C HIS A 970 18.48 8.05 47.16
N VAL A 971 17.51 8.74 47.80
CA VAL A 971 16.12 8.25 47.89
C VAL A 971 15.48 8.10 46.51
N GLY A 972 15.74 9.04 45.59
CA GLY A 972 15.30 8.99 44.19
C GLY A 972 15.88 7.78 43.44
N TYR A 973 17.21 7.57 43.48
CA TYR A 973 17.85 6.42 42.83
C TYR A 973 17.36 5.07 43.37
N ILE A 974 17.14 4.92 44.68
CA ILE A 974 16.62 3.67 45.25
C ILE A 974 15.17 3.41 44.78
N LEU A 975 14.37 4.45 44.57
CA LEU A 975 13.01 4.35 44.05
C LEU A 975 13.00 4.02 42.54
N ASP A 976 13.87 4.66 41.75
CA ASP A 976 14.07 4.39 40.32
C ASP A 976 14.46 2.92 40.08
N PHE A 977 15.44 2.40 40.83
CA PHE A 977 15.83 0.98 40.77
C PHE A 977 14.75 0.00 41.24
N LEU A 978 13.82 0.41 42.12
CA LEU A 978 12.67 -0.42 42.49
C LEU A 978 11.71 -0.53 41.31
N LEU A 979 11.29 0.62 40.77
CA LEU A 979 10.21 0.72 39.80
C LEU A 979 10.65 0.16 38.44
N PHE A 980 11.89 0.41 38.01
CA PHE A 980 12.51 -0.25 36.85
C PHE A 980 12.46 -1.79 36.95
N ARG A 981 12.74 -2.38 38.12
CA ARG A 981 12.63 -3.86 38.30
C ARG A 981 11.19 -4.35 38.20
N VAL A 982 10.22 -3.59 38.70
CA VAL A 982 8.79 -3.92 38.55
C VAL A 982 8.36 -3.82 37.08
N TYR A 983 8.78 -2.76 36.38
CA TYR A 983 8.51 -2.56 34.96
C TYR A 983 9.09 -3.69 34.09
N LEU A 984 10.34 -4.09 34.35
CA LEU A 984 11.00 -5.20 33.66
C LEU A 984 10.30 -6.54 33.90
N LEU A 985 9.79 -6.80 35.11
CA LEU A 985 8.98 -7.99 35.40
C LEU A 985 7.65 -8.01 34.63
N ILE A 986 6.99 -6.85 34.51
CA ILE A 986 5.74 -6.73 33.73
C ILE A 986 6.01 -6.99 32.24
N ILE A 987 7.04 -6.35 31.66
CA ILE A 987 7.40 -6.54 30.25
C ILE A 987 7.87 -7.97 29.96
N THR A 988 8.68 -8.59 30.82
CA THR A 988 9.15 -9.96 30.57
C THR A 988 8.02 -10.98 30.69
N GLY A 989 7.08 -10.80 31.61
CA GLY A 989 5.84 -11.60 31.66
C GLY A 989 5.00 -11.45 30.38
N TYR A 990 4.84 -10.21 29.89
CA TYR A 990 4.11 -9.91 28.66
C TYR A 990 4.76 -10.51 27.41
N ALA A 991 6.08 -10.36 27.26
CA ALA A 991 6.85 -10.95 26.16
C ALA A 991 6.75 -12.48 26.13
N LEU A 992 6.78 -13.15 27.30
CA LEU A 992 6.59 -14.60 27.40
C LEU A 992 5.20 -15.04 26.91
N VAL A 993 4.14 -14.29 27.22
CA VAL A 993 2.78 -14.60 26.72
C VAL A 993 2.72 -14.53 25.19
N ILE A 994 3.33 -13.52 24.58
CA ILE A 994 3.38 -13.34 23.11
C ILE A 994 4.17 -14.48 22.46
N ILE A 995 5.34 -14.84 23.01
CA ILE A 995 6.16 -15.95 22.51
C ILE A 995 5.39 -17.27 22.62
N CYS A 996 4.69 -17.51 23.73
CA CYS A 996 3.84 -18.70 23.87
C CYS A 996 2.72 -18.75 22.83
N MET A 997 2.03 -17.64 22.56
CA MET A 997 1.00 -17.58 21.51
C MET A 997 1.58 -17.87 20.11
N TRP A 998 2.75 -17.31 19.79
CA TRP A 998 3.43 -17.57 18.51
C TRP A 998 3.89 -19.03 18.37
N CYS A 999 4.40 -19.63 19.45
CA CYS A 999 4.73 -21.06 19.50
C CYS A 999 3.50 -21.97 19.46
N ILE A 1000 2.31 -21.53 19.90
CA ILE A 1000 1.06 -22.27 19.70
C ILE A 1000 0.65 -22.22 18.23
N TRP A 1001 0.67 -21.04 17.60
CA TRP A 1001 0.31 -20.89 16.19
C TRP A 1001 1.23 -21.66 15.24
N ILE A 1002 2.54 -21.68 15.47
CA ILE A 1002 3.49 -22.35 14.55
C ILE A 1002 3.35 -23.90 14.57
N ASN A 1003 2.52 -24.45 15.47
CA ASN A 1003 2.13 -25.85 15.53
C ASN A 1003 0.71 -26.11 14.95
N GLN A 1004 0.10 -25.13 14.26
CA GLN A 1004 -1.20 -25.20 13.57
C GLN A 1004 -1.05 -24.95 12.06
#